data_AF-A0A0D2IFT6-F1
#
_entry.id   AF-A0A0D2IFT6-F1
#
_cell.length_a   1.000
_cell.length_b   1.000
_cell.length_c   1.000
_cell.angle_alpha   90.00
_cell.angle_beta   90.00
_cell.angle_gamma   90.00
#
_symmetry.space_group_name_H-M   'P 1'
#
loop_
_entity.id
_entity.type
_entity.pdbx_description
1 polymer ?
#
loop_
_entity_poly.entity_id
_entity_poly.type
_entity_poly.pdbx_seq_one_letter_code
_entity_poly.pdbx_strand_id
1 'polypeptide(L)'
;MGDNVHDTSLVLIAKVLLAYYHHSSTDHLQFRLAVWETVRFVRRHRSDIMASSTGYLALQLWYRLCTSHRPSKPPALLIEGEGPSSFGPNLASPGADEDLHLKCILGMSSDDLIYDILIKTLELRARMVVFHCTSSVLSVPERSPELGRLAHRLLNTMMNRPCSLHEENEAASSFARGDHLHELLQIQKRRLEVWRSRVTPRQLPSEGPAAVVEGESPSLVPHKLGKHRDRMNYLYYLLCRLIFEDTTAIPRSPFDGSSFQEPSETSTPALIYEALGVIDAIDLQLSNLVDIYTFSLSEVLLQLLYSFSSEMVFNRILDSIWPQIEASGRGFENSHMPTHLAKRIIALMAEEWQDGRRILLAIPAIPEDTPKAVLFDVSSRLDMIILYDSSASLAMPQLRWSKLFDIATIQRSSHNLAVVAGTAYIFGGELRPREPVDSSVYQISTRLNQSDRNVASTTGSIAPPPRLGAASTTLDGKIYIFSGRGGAAMLPIEENGSFWVFDTAIKAWSQVPPDNPQLSYPAGRSYHALTNDGKDTIFLHAGCPEKGRLSDLWAFNVSSRHWQELPSAPEPRRGGPSIAYANGKLYRMNGFDGKTEQGGALDVFDCTHHVWHTIKFEPDGVTGPGPRSVSCLLSVYVDDKSSLVTMFGERDPSSLGHQGAGKMLGDVWVFDIGSQTWSRVYPEGEQPLPRGWFDADVVENTGIIIHGGLAESNERLSDAWLLEL
;
A
#
# COMPACT_ATOMS: atom_id res chain seq x y z
N MET A 1 -17.76 -24.73 -61.65
CA MET A 1 -17.73 -25.34 -60.30
C MET A 1 -16.53 -26.27 -60.27
N GLY A 2 -15.45 -25.86 -59.60
CA GLY A 2 -14.17 -26.56 -59.54
C GLY A 2 -13.07 -25.53 -59.34
N ASP A 3 -12.63 -25.36 -58.09
CA ASP A 3 -11.33 -24.80 -57.62
C ASP A 3 -11.39 -24.13 -56.23
N ASN A 4 -12.56 -23.91 -55.64
CA ASN A 4 -12.70 -23.05 -54.43
C ASN A 4 -12.85 -23.79 -53.08
N VAL A 5 -12.37 -25.04 -52.97
CA VAL A 5 -12.56 -25.86 -51.74
C VAL A 5 -11.51 -25.56 -50.64
N HIS A 6 -10.46 -24.77 -50.91
CA HIS A 6 -9.36 -24.53 -49.97
C HIS A 6 -8.92 -23.05 -49.84
N ASP A 7 -9.84 -22.08 -49.80
CA ASP A 7 -9.45 -20.70 -49.42
C ASP A 7 -9.11 -20.67 -47.91
N THR A 8 -7.82 -20.58 -47.59
CA THR A 8 -7.29 -20.52 -46.23
C THR A 8 -7.85 -19.35 -45.42
N SER A 9 -8.29 -18.28 -46.09
CA SER A 9 -8.93 -17.12 -45.43
C SER A 9 -10.33 -17.43 -44.93
N LEU A 10 -11.10 -18.25 -45.65
CA LEU A 10 -12.42 -18.72 -45.18
C LEU A 10 -12.28 -19.67 -43.98
N VAL A 11 -11.23 -20.50 -43.97
CA VAL A 11 -10.90 -21.36 -42.81
C VAL A 11 -10.54 -20.51 -41.59
N LEU A 12 -9.76 -19.43 -41.76
CA LEU A 12 -9.48 -18.49 -40.68
C LEU A 12 -10.76 -17.86 -40.14
N ILE A 13 -11.66 -17.39 -41.01
CA ILE A 13 -12.95 -16.83 -40.59
C ILE A 13 -13.75 -17.85 -39.76
N ALA A 14 -13.83 -19.10 -40.20
CA ALA A 14 -14.52 -20.15 -39.46
C ALA A 14 -13.91 -20.38 -38.06
N LYS A 15 -12.58 -20.38 -37.95
CA LYS A 15 -11.89 -20.51 -36.65
C LYS A 15 -12.13 -19.31 -35.74
N VAL A 16 -12.17 -18.10 -36.30
CA VAL A 16 -12.50 -16.88 -35.55
C VAL A 16 -13.92 -16.93 -35.00
N LEU A 17 -14.89 -17.36 -35.83
CA LEU A 17 -16.28 -17.53 -35.40
C LEU A 17 -16.43 -18.60 -34.31
N LEU A 18 -15.67 -19.69 -34.39
CA LEU A 18 -15.63 -20.71 -33.35
C LEU A 18 -15.08 -20.16 -32.02
N ALA A 19 -14.05 -19.32 -32.07
CA ALA A 19 -13.56 -18.65 -30.87
C ALA A 19 -14.64 -17.73 -30.26
N TYR A 20 -15.34 -16.91 -31.07
CA TYR A 20 -16.45 -16.12 -30.56
C TYR A 20 -17.59 -16.96 -29.98
N TYR A 21 -17.87 -18.14 -30.55
CA TYR A 21 -18.81 -19.08 -29.98
C TYR A 21 -18.39 -19.52 -28.58
N HIS A 22 -17.13 -19.94 -28.38
CA HIS A 22 -16.63 -20.31 -27.06
C HIS A 22 -16.73 -19.15 -26.06
N HIS A 23 -16.41 -17.93 -26.49
CA HIS A 23 -16.58 -16.74 -25.66
C HIS A 23 -18.05 -16.54 -25.22
N SER A 24 -19.00 -16.69 -26.16
CA SER A 24 -20.43 -16.57 -25.88
C SER A 24 -20.97 -17.70 -24.99
N SER A 25 -20.34 -18.87 -25.02
CA SER A 25 -20.70 -20.03 -24.19
C SER A 25 -20.13 -19.98 -22.77
N THR A 26 -19.45 -18.88 -22.39
CA THR A 26 -18.80 -18.67 -21.08
C THR A 26 -17.61 -19.58 -20.76
N ASP A 27 -17.13 -20.34 -21.75
CA ASP A 27 -15.96 -21.23 -21.65
C ASP A 27 -14.67 -20.47 -22.01
N HIS A 28 -14.09 -19.80 -21.02
CA HIS A 28 -12.88 -18.99 -21.19
C HIS A 28 -11.65 -19.82 -21.59
N LEU A 29 -11.55 -21.07 -21.11
CA LEU A 29 -10.44 -21.95 -21.44
C LEU A 29 -10.50 -22.34 -22.92
N GLN A 30 -11.65 -22.81 -23.42
CA GLN A 30 -11.80 -23.16 -24.83
C GLN A 30 -11.69 -21.93 -25.73
N PHE A 31 -12.20 -20.78 -25.29
CA PHE A 31 -12.02 -19.52 -26.01
C PHE A 31 -10.53 -19.21 -26.21
N ARG A 32 -9.73 -19.29 -25.15
CA ARG A 32 -8.27 -19.07 -25.21
C ARG A 32 -7.57 -20.05 -26.14
N LEU A 33 -7.89 -21.34 -26.01
CA LEU A 33 -7.31 -22.37 -26.87
C LEU A 33 -7.64 -22.10 -28.34
N ALA A 34 -8.87 -21.70 -28.65
CA ALA A 34 -9.30 -21.31 -30.00
C ALA A 34 -8.56 -20.05 -30.51
N VAL A 35 -8.37 -19.03 -29.67
CA VAL A 35 -7.55 -17.85 -30.02
C VAL A 35 -6.12 -18.28 -30.36
N TRP A 36 -5.47 -19.07 -29.51
CA TRP A 36 -4.11 -19.57 -29.78
C TRP A 36 -4.00 -20.42 -31.04
N GLU A 37 -5.01 -21.25 -31.31
CA GLU A 37 -5.10 -22.01 -32.54
C GLU A 37 -5.16 -21.10 -33.77
N THR A 38 -5.99 -20.04 -33.73
CA THR A 38 -6.08 -19.08 -34.85
C THR A 38 -4.74 -18.41 -35.11
N VAL A 39 -3.98 -18.03 -34.09
CA VAL A 39 -2.70 -17.36 -34.33
C VAL A 39 -1.66 -18.33 -34.92
N ARG A 40 -1.59 -19.57 -34.43
CA ARG A 40 -0.74 -20.61 -35.02
C ARG A 40 -1.12 -20.85 -36.48
N PHE A 41 -2.42 -20.85 -36.78
CA PHE A 41 -2.94 -21.01 -38.14
C PHE A 41 -2.51 -19.85 -39.04
N VAL A 42 -2.70 -18.59 -38.62
CA VAL A 42 -2.30 -17.43 -39.43
C VAL A 42 -0.81 -17.43 -39.70
N ARG A 43 0.03 -17.72 -38.70
CA ARG A 43 1.49 -17.79 -38.91
C ARG A 43 1.89 -18.87 -39.91
N ARG A 44 1.24 -20.03 -39.87
CA ARG A 44 1.51 -21.13 -40.80
C ARG A 44 1.04 -20.86 -42.23
N HIS A 45 -0.05 -20.11 -42.39
CA HIS A 45 -0.73 -19.88 -43.68
C HIS A 45 -0.67 -18.42 -44.15
N ARG A 46 0.27 -17.63 -43.61
CA ARG A 46 0.34 -16.18 -43.82
C ARG A 46 0.34 -15.80 -45.30
N SER A 47 1.20 -16.41 -46.10
CA SER A 47 1.35 -16.10 -47.53
C SER A 47 0.05 -16.34 -48.30
N ASP A 48 -0.62 -17.47 -48.03
CA ASP A 48 -1.88 -17.85 -48.69
C ASP A 48 -3.00 -16.88 -48.30
N ILE A 49 -3.09 -16.53 -47.02
CA ILE A 49 -4.11 -15.59 -46.51
C ILE A 49 -3.87 -14.20 -47.10
N MET A 50 -2.62 -13.70 -47.12
CA MET A 50 -2.31 -12.37 -47.66
C MET A 50 -2.53 -12.27 -49.17
N ALA A 51 -2.43 -13.38 -49.91
CA ALA A 51 -2.71 -13.46 -51.34
C ALA A 51 -4.21 -13.59 -51.68
N SER A 52 -5.04 -14.03 -50.74
CA SER A 52 -6.47 -14.23 -50.97
C SER A 52 -7.25 -12.91 -51.10
N SER A 53 -8.24 -12.91 -51.99
CA SER A 53 -9.17 -11.77 -52.16
C SER A 53 -10.01 -11.49 -50.90
N THR A 54 -10.25 -12.51 -50.06
CA THR A 54 -10.98 -12.40 -48.79
C THR A 54 -10.03 -12.26 -47.59
N GLY A 55 -8.72 -12.29 -47.83
CA GLY A 55 -7.68 -12.28 -46.80
C GLY A 55 -7.71 -11.07 -45.88
N TYR A 56 -7.96 -9.88 -46.44
CA TYR A 56 -8.02 -8.65 -45.62
C TYR A 56 -9.14 -8.70 -44.57
N LEU A 57 -10.31 -9.23 -44.93
CA LEU A 57 -11.45 -9.37 -44.03
C LEU A 57 -11.15 -10.42 -42.97
N ALA A 58 -10.60 -11.56 -43.37
CA ALA A 58 -10.22 -12.63 -42.45
C ALA A 58 -9.17 -12.15 -41.42
N LEU A 59 -8.16 -11.40 -41.88
CA LEU A 59 -7.13 -10.83 -41.03
C LEU A 59 -7.67 -9.74 -40.10
N GLN A 60 -8.58 -8.88 -40.56
CA GLN A 60 -9.23 -7.88 -39.71
C GLN A 60 -10.10 -8.54 -38.61
N LEU A 61 -10.86 -9.59 -38.95
CA LEU A 61 -11.67 -10.35 -37.98
C LEU A 61 -10.78 -11.05 -36.95
N TRP A 62 -9.71 -11.69 -37.41
CA TRP A 62 -8.72 -12.32 -36.56
C TRP A 62 -7.98 -11.33 -35.66
N TYR A 63 -7.63 -10.16 -36.19
CA TYR A 63 -6.99 -9.10 -35.41
C TYR A 63 -7.89 -8.63 -34.27
N ARG A 64 -9.18 -8.40 -34.53
CA ARG A 64 -10.17 -8.05 -33.49
C ARG A 64 -10.32 -9.13 -32.43
N LEU A 65 -10.33 -10.40 -32.84
CA LEU A 65 -10.36 -11.52 -31.90
C LEU A 65 -9.16 -11.48 -30.96
N CYS A 66 -7.96 -11.20 -31.50
CA CYS A 66 -6.74 -11.12 -30.70
C CYS A 66 -6.72 -9.91 -29.77
N THR A 67 -7.23 -8.75 -30.19
CA THR A 67 -7.25 -7.53 -29.37
C THR A 67 -8.34 -7.55 -28.27
N SER A 68 -9.40 -8.34 -28.46
CA SER A 68 -10.54 -8.48 -27.51
C SER A 68 -10.34 -9.56 -26.42
N HIS A 69 -9.32 -10.43 -26.51
CA HIS A 69 -9.08 -11.49 -25.54
C HIS A 69 -8.46 -10.96 -24.21
N ARG A 70 -9.28 -10.44 -23.26
CA ARG A 70 -8.78 -9.64 -22.12
C ARG A 70 -9.04 -10.09 -20.66
N PRO A 71 -10.02 -10.90 -20.24
CA PRO A 71 -10.31 -11.02 -18.80
C PRO A 71 -9.33 -11.86 -17.97
N SER A 72 -8.23 -12.34 -18.53
CA SER A 72 -7.42 -13.34 -17.85
C SER A 72 -5.98 -13.40 -18.32
N LYS A 73 -5.45 -12.27 -18.78
CA LYS A 73 -4.00 -12.04 -18.68
C LYS A 73 -3.85 -11.07 -17.50
N PRO A 74 -2.87 -11.26 -16.59
CA PRO A 74 -2.32 -10.14 -15.84
C PRO A 74 -2.20 -8.94 -16.78
N PRO A 75 -2.42 -7.68 -16.34
CA PRO A 75 -2.21 -6.53 -17.23
C PRO A 75 -0.92 -6.81 -17.98
N ALA A 76 -0.95 -6.76 -19.31
CA ALA A 76 0.15 -7.22 -20.14
C ALA A 76 1.36 -6.33 -19.86
N LEU A 77 2.03 -6.52 -18.72
CA LEU A 77 3.14 -5.70 -18.25
C LEU A 77 4.35 -5.88 -19.15
N LEU A 78 4.36 -7.00 -19.86
CA LEU A 78 5.32 -7.27 -20.89
C LEU A 78 4.78 -6.60 -22.13
N ILE A 79 5.35 -5.45 -22.46
CA ILE A 79 5.33 -5.04 -23.86
C ILE A 79 6.14 -6.09 -24.59
N GLU A 80 5.50 -6.72 -25.57
CA GLU A 80 6.08 -7.21 -26.81
C GLU A 80 7.62 -7.24 -26.81
N GLY A 81 8.19 -8.32 -26.26
CA GLY A 81 9.61 -8.62 -26.40
C GLY A 81 9.92 -9.12 -27.82
N GLU A 82 11.19 -9.05 -28.21
CA GLU A 82 11.70 -9.74 -29.39
C GLU A 82 11.49 -11.26 -29.23
N GLY A 83 10.63 -11.86 -30.07
CA GLY A 83 10.46 -13.31 -30.16
C GLY A 83 9.11 -13.88 -29.71
N PRO A 84 8.98 -15.22 -29.65
CA PRO A 84 7.76 -15.89 -29.23
C PRO A 84 7.52 -15.68 -27.73
N SER A 85 6.40 -15.06 -27.37
CA SER A 85 6.01 -14.86 -25.97
C SER A 85 5.48 -16.15 -25.34
N SER A 86 5.85 -16.35 -24.07
CA SER A 86 5.36 -17.43 -23.20
C SER A 86 3.83 -17.38 -23.00
N PHE A 87 3.21 -16.22 -23.22
CA PHE A 87 1.76 -15.97 -23.07
C PHE A 87 0.98 -16.01 -24.39
N GLY A 88 1.64 -16.43 -25.47
CA GLY A 88 1.08 -16.53 -26.81
C GLY A 88 1.70 -15.52 -27.80
N PRO A 89 1.25 -15.50 -29.06
CA PRO A 89 1.99 -14.78 -30.11
C PRO A 89 1.82 -13.25 -30.09
N ASN A 90 2.93 -12.50 -30.21
CA ASN A 90 2.94 -11.04 -30.41
C ASN A 90 2.71 -10.71 -31.90
N LEU A 91 1.73 -9.84 -32.20
CA LEU A 91 1.38 -9.45 -33.57
C LEU A 91 2.20 -8.27 -34.10
N ALA A 92 2.95 -7.57 -33.23
CA ALA A 92 3.73 -6.39 -33.57
C ALA A 92 5.23 -6.55 -33.26
N SER A 93 5.79 -7.75 -33.50
CA SER A 93 7.25 -7.92 -33.45
C SER A 93 7.90 -7.19 -34.63
N PRO A 94 8.97 -6.39 -34.42
CA PRO A 94 9.79 -5.88 -35.51
C PRO A 94 10.32 -7.03 -36.38
N GLY A 95 10.26 -6.88 -37.70
CA GLY A 95 10.88 -7.80 -38.66
C GLY A 95 9.94 -8.78 -39.36
N ALA A 96 9.47 -9.82 -38.68
CA ALA A 96 8.79 -10.93 -39.38
C ALA A 96 7.30 -10.66 -39.67
N ASP A 97 6.54 -10.04 -38.75
CA ASP A 97 5.08 -9.96 -38.82
C ASP A 97 4.55 -8.54 -39.14
N GLU A 98 5.43 -7.57 -39.45
CA GLU A 98 5.05 -6.17 -39.67
C GLU A 98 4.08 -5.97 -40.85
N ASP A 99 4.35 -6.58 -42.01
CA ASP A 99 3.43 -6.50 -43.16
C ASP A 99 2.07 -7.13 -42.85
N LEU A 100 2.05 -8.19 -42.02
CA LEU A 100 0.83 -8.84 -41.58
C LEU A 100 0.03 -7.90 -40.68
N HIS A 101 0.68 -7.26 -39.71
CA HIS A 101 0.07 -6.25 -38.85
C HIS A 101 -0.51 -5.09 -39.66
N LEU A 102 0.27 -4.53 -40.58
CA LEU A 102 -0.16 -3.43 -41.43
C LEU A 102 -1.39 -3.83 -42.26
N LYS A 103 -1.42 -5.05 -42.80
CA LYS A 103 -2.58 -5.60 -43.53
C LYS A 103 -3.82 -5.75 -42.64
N CYS A 104 -3.65 -6.01 -41.35
CA CYS A 104 -4.75 -6.11 -40.40
C CYS A 104 -5.37 -4.74 -40.08
N ILE A 105 -4.57 -3.67 -40.01
CA ILE A 105 -5.05 -2.35 -39.56
C ILE A 105 -5.42 -1.39 -40.69
N LEU A 106 -4.85 -1.57 -41.89
CA LEU A 106 -5.20 -0.73 -43.04
C LEU A 106 -6.64 -1.00 -43.49
N GLY A 107 -7.36 0.08 -43.82
CA GLY A 107 -8.73 0.00 -44.31
C GLY A 107 -9.77 -0.36 -43.25
N MET A 108 -9.43 -0.33 -41.95
CA MET A 108 -10.41 -0.39 -40.87
C MET A 108 -11.50 0.68 -41.04
N SER A 109 -12.75 0.31 -40.76
CA SER A 109 -13.84 1.27 -40.68
C SER A 109 -13.62 2.27 -39.54
N SER A 110 -14.33 3.39 -39.53
CA SER A 110 -14.24 4.36 -38.44
C SER A 110 -14.62 3.73 -37.08
N ASP A 111 -15.59 2.81 -37.06
CA ASP A 111 -16.02 2.12 -35.83
C ASP A 111 -14.90 1.21 -35.28
N ASP A 112 -14.21 0.51 -36.18
CA ASP A 112 -13.15 -0.42 -35.80
C ASP A 112 -11.86 0.33 -35.39
N LEU A 113 -11.59 1.45 -36.06
CA LEU A 113 -10.42 2.27 -35.78
C LEU A 113 -10.50 2.90 -34.38
N ILE A 114 -11.64 3.47 -33.99
CA ILE A 114 -11.77 4.05 -32.64
C ILE A 114 -11.70 2.98 -31.56
N TYR A 115 -12.30 1.82 -31.80
CA TYR A 115 -12.21 0.69 -30.88
C TYR A 115 -10.76 0.23 -30.69
N ASP A 116 -9.99 0.06 -31.77
CA ASP A 116 -8.57 -0.31 -31.69
C ASP A 116 -7.73 0.74 -30.95
N ILE A 117 -7.97 2.04 -31.22
CA ILE A 117 -7.27 3.13 -30.52
C ILE A 117 -7.57 3.09 -29.03
N LEU A 118 -8.83 2.93 -28.63
CA LEU A 118 -9.23 2.86 -27.22
C LEU A 118 -8.54 1.71 -26.50
N ILE A 119 -8.65 0.50 -27.07
CA ILE A 119 -8.13 -0.73 -26.50
C ILE A 119 -6.61 -0.64 -26.27
N LYS A 120 -5.85 -0.08 -27.23
CA LYS A 120 -4.41 0.16 -27.07
C LYS A 120 -4.10 1.26 -26.06
N THR A 121 -4.89 2.33 -26.04
CA THR A 121 -4.72 3.44 -25.09
C THR A 121 -4.90 2.98 -23.65
N LEU A 122 -5.94 2.17 -23.39
CA LEU A 122 -6.19 1.57 -22.08
C LEU A 122 -5.06 0.64 -21.61
N GLU A 123 -4.51 -0.15 -22.53
CA GLU A 123 -3.39 -1.06 -22.24
C GLU A 123 -2.11 -0.29 -21.89
N LEU A 124 -1.80 0.76 -22.65
CA LEU A 124 -0.67 1.65 -22.35
C LEU A 124 -0.84 2.35 -21.00
N ARG A 125 -2.04 2.87 -20.70
CA ARG A 125 -2.33 3.49 -19.39
C ARG A 125 -2.12 2.50 -18.24
N ALA A 126 -2.69 1.30 -18.33
CA ALA A 126 -2.55 0.29 -17.28
C ALA A 126 -1.08 -0.06 -17.01
N ARG A 127 -0.26 -0.18 -18.07
CA ARG A 127 1.19 -0.39 -17.94
C ARG A 127 1.88 0.76 -17.24
N MET A 128 1.59 2.00 -17.64
CA MET A 128 2.16 3.20 -17.02
C MET A 128 1.83 3.26 -15.53
N VAL A 129 0.57 3.01 -15.14
CA VAL A 129 0.15 2.97 -13.73
C VAL A 129 0.96 1.91 -12.96
N VAL A 130 1.08 0.69 -13.48
CA VAL A 130 1.82 -0.37 -12.79
C VAL A 130 3.31 -0.06 -12.68
N PHE A 131 3.92 0.48 -13.73
CA PHE A 131 5.34 0.85 -13.72
C PHE A 131 5.60 1.98 -12.72
N HIS A 132 4.73 2.99 -12.68
CA HIS A 132 4.78 4.08 -11.73
C HIS A 132 4.68 3.57 -10.29
N CYS A 133 3.66 2.75 -9.98
CA CYS A 133 3.50 2.17 -8.65
C CYS A 133 4.68 1.26 -8.26
N THR A 134 5.19 0.44 -9.19
CA THR A 134 6.37 -0.41 -8.96
C THR A 134 7.62 0.43 -8.66
N SER A 135 7.82 1.50 -9.44
CA SER A 135 8.93 2.45 -9.27
C SER A 135 8.89 3.07 -7.88
N SER A 136 7.70 3.50 -7.44
CA SER A 136 7.45 4.08 -6.11
C SER A 136 7.72 3.07 -4.98
N VAL A 137 7.09 1.89 -5.04
CA VAL A 137 7.18 0.85 -3.99
C VAL A 137 8.60 0.32 -3.84
N LEU A 138 9.32 0.09 -4.94
CA LEU A 138 10.66 -0.50 -4.92
C LEU A 138 11.78 0.54 -4.95
N SER A 139 11.45 1.83 -5.02
CA SER A 139 12.42 2.94 -5.15
C SER A 139 13.39 2.74 -6.33
N VAL A 140 12.90 2.27 -7.47
CA VAL A 140 13.67 2.05 -8.70
C VAL A 140 13.23 3.05 -9.76
N PRO A 141 14.14 3.77 -10.46
CA PRO A 141 13.74 4.73 -11.49
C PRO A 141 12.93 4.10 -12.63
N GLU A 142 11.92 4.81 -13.15
CA GLU A 142 11.07 4.32 -14.26
C GLU A 142 11.84 4.01 -15.57
N ARG A 143 13.05 4.56 -15.72
CA ARG A 143 13.95 4.28 -16.86
C ARG A 143 14.80 3.03 -16.67
N SER A 144 14.77 2.42 -15.49
CA SER A 144 15.58 1.24 -15.18
C SER A 144 15.27 0.08 -16.13
N PRO A 145 16.28 -0.61 -16.67
CA PRO A 145 16.06 -1.84 -17.46
C PRO A 145 15.42 -2.95 -16.63
N GLU A 146 15.53 -2.89 -15.30
CA GLU A 146 15.01 -3.90 -14.38
C GLU A 146 13.52 -3.72 -14.07
N LEU A 147 12.94 -2.55 -14.38
CA LEU A 147 11.58 -2.21 -13.95
C LEU A 147 10.54 -3.18 -14.49
N GLY A 148 10.64 -3.59 -15.76
CA GLY A 148 9.71 -4.55 -16.36
C GLY A 148 9.72 -5.90 -15.62
N ARG A 149 10.91 -6.42 -15.31
CA ARG A 149 11.09 -7.65 -14.52
C ARG A 149 10.54 -7.50 -13.11
N LEU A 150 10.82 -6.38 -12.44
CA LEU A 150 10.37 -6.11 -11.08
C LEU A 150 8.85 -5.95 -11.00
N ALA A 151 8.25 -5.21 -11.92
CA ALA A 151 6.80 -5.04 -12.01
C ALA A 151 6.11 -6.39 -12.27
N HIS A 152 6.67 -7.19 -13.17
CA HIS A 152 6.17 -8.54 -13.45
C HIS A 152 6.22 -9.43 -12.21
N ARG A 153 7.35 -9.45 -11.49
CA ARG A 153 7.49 -10.23 -10.26
C ARG A 153 6.54 -9.75 -9.17
N LEU A 154 6.43 -8.44 -8.96
CA LEU A 154 5.56 -7.84 -7.95
C LEU A 154 4.10 -8.23 -8.19
N LEU A 155 3.57 -8.02 -9.40
CA LEU A 155 2.19 -8.41 -9.71
C LEU A 155 1.96 -9.91 -9.56
N ASN A 156 2.88 -10.76 -10.04
CA ASN A 156 2.72 -12.22 -9.89
C ASN A 156 2.72 -12.64 -8.41
N THR A 157 3.54 -12.00 -7.59
CA THR A 157 3.54 -12.22 -6.14
C THR A 157 2.19 -11.84 -5.53
N MET A 158 1.65 -10.68 -5.90
CA MET A 158 0.33 -10.22 -5.43
C MET A 158 -0.82 -11.11 -5.91
N MET A 159 -0.71 -11.68 -7.12
CA MET A 159 -1.69 -12.64 -7.65
C MET A 159 -1.49 -14.07 -7.13
N ASN A 160 -0.50 -14.30 -6.26
CA ASN A 160 -0.08 -15.63 -5.81
C ASN A 160 0.16 -16.62 -6.97
N ARG A 161 0.74 -16.10 -8.07
CA ARG A 161 1.02 -16.85 -9.30
C ARG A 161 2.51 -17.19 -9.37
N PRO A 162 2.90 -18.47 -9.51
CA PRO A 162 4.30 -18.83 -9.68
C PRO A 162 4.82 -18.29 -11.01
N CYS A 163 5.92 -17.53 -10.97
CA CYS A 163 6.57 -17.00 -12.16
C CYS A 163 7.69 -17.95 -12.61
N SER A 164 7.69 -18.35 -13.88
CA SER A 164 8.79 -19.11 -14.46
C SER A 164 9.98 -18.21 -14.80
N LEU A 165 11.19 -18.78 -14.80
CA LEU A 165 12.40 -18.06 -15.21
C LEU A 165 12.32 -17.55 -16.66
N HIS A 166 11.57 -18.25 -17.51
CA HIS A 166 11.37 -17.84 -18.91
C HIS A 166 10.53 -16.55 -19.01
N GLU A 167 9.44 -16.47 -18.23
CA GLU A 167 8.59 -15.27 -18.16
C GLU A 167 9.35 -14.08 -17.57
N GLU A 168 10.16 -14.30 -16.53
CA GLU A 168 11.00 -13.23 -15.96
C GLU A 168 12.05 -12.73 -16.95
N ASN A 169 12.65 -13.62 -17.74
CA ASN A 169 13.63 -13.25 -18.76
C ASN A 169 12.99 -12.49 -19.92
N GLU A 170 11.80 -12.92 -20.36
CA GLU A 170 11.00 -12.20 -21.36
C GLU A 170 10.61 -10.81 -20.85
N ALA A 171 10.28 -10.68 -19.56
CA ALA A 171 9.98 -9.41 -18.92
C ALA A 171 11.17 -8.46 -18.90
N ALA A 172 12.36 -8.99 -18.63
CA ALA A 172 13.61 -8.24 -18.61
C ALA A 172 14.06 -7.82 -20.02
N SER A 173 13.74 -8.60 -21.04
CA SER A 173 14.09 -8.30 -22.44
C SER A 173 13.06 -7.45 -23.18
N SER A 174 11.99 -7.01 -22.50
CA SER A 174 11.02 -6.07 -23.07
C SER A 174 11.66 -4.71 -23.40
N PHE A 175 11.39 -4.20 -24.59
CA PHE A 175 11.94 -2.92 -25.06
C PHE A 175 11.27 -1.71 -24.43
N ALA A 176 10.11 -1.87 -23.80
CA ALA A 176 9.33 -0.73 -23.38
C ALA A 176 9.62 -0.32 -21.95
N ARG A 177 10.10 0.92 -21.84
CA ARG A 177 10.39 1.63 -20.59
C ARG A 177 9.56 2.92 -20.58
N GLY A 178 9.54 3.66 -19.46
CA GLY A 178 8.69 4.86 -19.27
C GLY A 178 8.57 5.75 -20.53
N ASP A 179 9.68 6.22 -21.09
CA ASP A 179 9.65 7.12 -22.26
C ASP A 179 9.07 6.45 -23.53
N HIS A 180 9.25 5.13 -23.72
CA HIS A 180 8.69 4.39 -24.86
C HIS A 180 7.16 4.28 -24.75
N LEU A 181 6.64 4.07 -23.54
CA LEU A 181 5.19 4.03 -23.28
C LEU A 181 4.54 5.36 -23.65
N HIS A 182 5.18 6.48 -23.28
CA HIS A 182 4.71 7.81 -23.66
C HIS A 182 4.72 8.02 -25.18
N GLU A 183 5.77 7.62 -25.89
CA GLU A 183 5.82 7.72 -27.36
C GLU A 183 4.73 6.87 -28.04
N LEU A 184 4.51 5.64 -27.56
CA LEU A 184 3.42 4.78 -28.05
C LEU A 184 2.04 5.41 -27.80
N LEU A 185 1.87 6.13 -26.70
CA LEU A 185 0.65 6.87 -26.40
C LEU A 185 0.47 8.08 -27.33
N GLN A 186 1.55 8.80 -27.66
CA GLN A 186 1.51 9.86 -28.68
C GLN A 186 1.14 9.32 -30.07
N ILE A 187 1.56 8.10 -30.41
CA ILE A 187 1.10 7.43 -31.64
C ILE A 187 -0.41 7.23 -31.60
N GLN A 188 -0.98 6.78 -30.46
CA GLN A 188 -2.44 6.64 -30.35
C GLN A 188 -3.16 7.98 -30.46
N LYS A 189 -2.60 9.07 -29.91
CA LYS A 189 -3.13 10.43 -30.05
C LYS A 189 -3.21 10.85 -31.52
N ARG A 190 -2.16 10.65 -32.31
CA ARG A 190 -2.16 10.92 -33.76
C ARG A 190 -3.18 10.04 -34.51
N ARG A 191 -3.33 8.78 -34.12
CA ARG A 191 -4.35 7.89 -34.71
C ARG A 191 -5.77 8.36 -34.39
N LEU A 192 -5.99 8.95 -33.21
CA LEU A 192 -7.26 9.55 -32.83
C LEU A 192 -7.61 10.76 -33.69
N GLU A 193 -6.61 11.58 -34.09
CA GLU A 193 -6.79 12.69 -35.03
C GLU A 193 -7.17 12.18 -36.43
N VAL A 194 -6.54 11.09 -36.89
CA VAL A 194 -6.92 10.42 -38.15
C VAL A 194 -8.36 9.93 -38.07
N TRP A 195 -8.77 9.31 -36.96
CA TRP A 195 -10.15 8.91 -36.77
C TRP A 195 -11.10 10.11 -36.84
N ARG A 196 -10.80 11.20 -36.13
CA ARG A 196 -11.61 12.43 -36.14
C ARG A 196 -11.78 12.99 -37.55
N SER A 197 -10.75 12.92 -38.40
CA SER A 197 -10.82 13.37 -39.80
C SER A 197 -11.76 12.53 -40.69
N ARG A 198 -12.05 11.28 -40.31
CA ARG A 198 -12.88 10.34 -41.07
C ARG A 198 -14.37 10.39 -40.68
N VAL A 199 -14.69 11.04 -39.58
CA VAL A 199 -16.03 11.07 -38.99
C VAL A 199 -16.77 12.31 -39.47
N THR A 200 -18.03 12.16 -39.86
CA THR A 200 -18.82 13.27 -40.39
C THR A 200 -19.31 14.21 -39.28
N PRO A 201 -19.62 15.49 -39.58
CA PRO A 201 -20.18 16.41 -38.57
C PRO A 201 -21.49 15.95 -37.92
N ARG A 202 -22.22 14.99 -38.51
CA ARG A 202 -23.44 14.40 -37.92
C ARG A 202 -23.15 13.37 -36.81
N GLN A 203 -21.91 12.89 -36.76
CA GLN A 203 -21.41 11.90 -35.81
C GLN A 203 -20.56 12.54 -34.70
N LEU A 204 -20.44 13.87 -34.71
CA LEU A 204 -19.80 14.69 -33.69
C LEU A 204 -20.81 15.72 -33.15
N PRO A 205 -20.70 16.17 -31.88
CA PRO A 205 -21.49 17.29 -31.39
C PRO A 205 -21.18 18.58 -32.17
N SER A 206 -22.17 19.47 -32.30
CA SER A 206 -21.95 20.82 -32.84
C SER A 206 -21.07 21.63 -31.87
N GLU A 207 -19.96 22.18 -32.36
CA GLU A 207 -19.00 22.95 -31.55
C GLU A 207 -19.67 24.15 -30.85
N GLY A 208 -19.65 24.13 -29.52
CA GLY A 208 -19.99 25.27 -28.66
C GLY A 208 -19.55 24.94 -27.22
N PRO A 209 -18.68 25.74 -26.58
CA PRO A 209 -18.22 25.44 -25.24
C PRO A 209 -19.37 25.54 -24.25
N ALA A 210 -19.55 24.50 -23.42
CA ALA A 210 -20.36 24.63 -22.21
C ALA A 210 -19.64 25.62 -21.29
N ALA A 211 -20.20 26.81 -21.12
CA ALA A 211 -19.69 27.78 -20.17
C ALA A 211 -19.86 27.21 -18.76
N VAL A 212 -18.75 26.86 -18.11
CA VAL A 212 -18.74 26.55 -16.67
C VAL A 212 -18.74 27.89 -15.94
N VAL A 213 -19.86 28.23 -15.32
CA VAL A 213 -19.96 29.36 -14.38
C VAL A 213 -19.85 28.79 -12.98
N GLU A 214 -18.90 29.28 -12.17
CA GLU A 214 -18.71 28.82 -10.80
C GLU A 214 -19.99 29.02 -9.97
N GLY A 215 -20.53 27.93 -9.40
CA GLY A 215 -21.62 27.96 -8.42
C GLY A 215 -22.98 27.43 -8.88
N GLU A 216 -23.17 27.06 -10.15
CA GLU A 216 -24.38 26.38 -10.64
C GLU A 216 -24.05 25.00 -11.24
N SER A 217 -24.90 24.00 -11.00
CA SER A 217 -24.79 22.68 -11.65
C SER A 217 -24.75 22.88 -13.18
N PRO A 218 -23.70 22.41 -13.88
CA PRO A 218 -23.59 22.62 -15.32
C PRO A 218 -24.81 21.99 -16.01
N SER A 219 -25.56 22.79 -16.76
CA SER A 219 -26.70 22.26 -17.52
C SER A 219 -26.16 21.30 -18.58
N LEU A 220 -26.39 20.00 -18.39
CA LEU A 220 -26.03 18.96 -19.35
C LEU A 220 -26.78 19.22 -20.66
N VAL A 221 -26.09 19.76 -21.67
CA VAL A 221 -26.70 20.10 -22.95
C VAL A 221 -27.08 18.80 -23.67
N PRO A 222 -28.33 18.60 -24.11
CA PRO A 222 -28.73 17.40 -24.82
C PRO A 222 -28.00 17.30 -26.18
N HIS A 223 -27.06 16.36 -26.31
CA HIS A 223 -26.36 16.13 -27.56
C HIS A 223 -27.28 15.48 -28.60
N LYS A 224 -27.44 16.12 -29.76
CA LYS A 224 -28.19 15.57 -30.91
C LYS A 224 -27.32 14.63 -31.76
N LEU A 225 -26.68 13.64 -31.13
CA LEU A 225 -26.03 12.55 -31.87
C LEU A 225 -27.09 11.57 -32.38
N GLY A 226 -26.97 11.16 -33.64
CA GLY A 226 -28.01 10.40 -34.35
C GLY A 226 -28.19 8.96 -33.85
N LYS A 227 -27.19 8.09 -34.07
CA LYS A 227 -27.29 6.65 -33.79
C LYS A 227 -26.58 6.26 -32.48
N HIS A 228 -27.02 5.16 -31.87
CA HIS A 228 -26.39 4.55 -30.69
C HIS A 228 -24.88 4.34 -30.86
N ARG A 229 -24.45 3.77 -32.00
CA ARG A 229 -23.03 3.52 -32.30
C ARG A 229 -22.21 4.81 -32.36
N ASP A 230 -22.77 5.90 -32.89
CA ASP A 230 -22.08 7.20 -32.95
C ASP A 230 -21.85 7.76 -31.53
N ARG A 231 -22.81 7.56 -30.61
CA ARG A 231 -22.67 7.95 -29.19
C ARG A 231 -21.58 7.15 -28.48
N MET A 232 -21.58 5.82 -28.64
CA MET A 232 -20.54 4.96 -28.06
C MET A 232 -19.14 5.29 -28.61
N ASN A 233 -19.02 5.47 -29.93
CA ASN A 233 -17.75 5.87 -30.54
C ASN A 233 -17.26 7.23 -30.02
N TYR A 234 -18.18 8.17 -29.78
CA TYR A 234 -17.84 9.46 -29.22
C TYR A 234 -17.41 9.35 -27.76
N LEU A 235 -18.03 8.47 -26.95
CA LEU A 235 -17.54 8.17 -25.60
C LEU A 235 -16.13 7.56 -25.62
N TYR A 236 -15.85 6.65 -26.54
CA TYR A 236 -14.50 6.09 -26.70
C TYR A 236 -13.48 7.19 -27.04
N TYR A 237 -13.87 8.15 -27.89
CA TYR A 237 -13.06 9.32 -28.20
C TYR A 237 -12.79 10.20 -26.96
N LEU A 238 -13.82 10.53 -26.19
CA LEU A 238 -13.68 11.32 -24.95
C LEU A 238 -12.81 10.60 -23.92
N LEU A 239 -13.00 9.29 -23.76
CA LEU A 239 -12.21 8.48 -22.85
C LEU A 239 -10.72 8.45 -23.25
N CYS A 240 -10.40 8.27 -24.53
CA CYS A 240 -9.02 8.39 -25.01
C CYS A 240 -8.42 9.76 -24.69
N ARG A 241 -9.18 10.84 -24.88
CA ARG A 241 -8.72 12.20 -24.55
C ARG A 241 -8.45 12.38 -23.07
N LEU A 242 -9.35 11.93 -22.21
CA LEU A 242 -9.17 11.96 -20.76
C LEU A 242 -7.89 11.25 -20.34
N ILE A 243 -7.63 10.06 -20.90
CA ILE A 243 -6.41 9.30 -20.62
C ILE A 243 -5.16 10.08 -21.07
N PHE A 244 -5.21 10.75 -22.22
CA PHE A 244 -4.09 11.57 -22.69
C PHE A 244 -3.84 12.79 -21.80
N GLU A 245 -4.86 13.38 -21.20
CA GLU A 245 -4.72 14.50 -20.24
C GLU A 245 -4.19 14.00 -18.87
N ASP A 246 -4.77 12.93 -18.33
CA ASP A 246 -4.38 12.29 -17.05
C ASP A 246 -2.90 11.87 -17.07
N THR A 247 -2.46 11.22 -18.16
CA THR A 247 -1.07 10.74 -18.29
C THR A 247 -0.04 11.84 -18.52
N THR A 248 -0.44 13.03 -18.99
CA THR A 248 0.44 14.21 -19.04
C THR A 248 0.61 14.88 -17.69
N ALA A 249 -0.27 14.60 -16.72
CA ALA A 249 -0.23 15.13 -15.36
C ALA A 249 0.53 14.23 -14.36
N ILE A 250 0.92 13.01 -14.75
CA ILE A 250 1.74 12.13 -13.91
C ILE A 250 3.12 12.78 -13.70
N PRO A 251 3.56 13.04 -12.46
CA PRO A 251 4.85 13.66 -12.19
C PRO A 251 5.98 12.81 -12.75
N ARG A 252 6.89 13.43 -13.52
CA ARG A 252 8.17 12.78 -13.86
C ARG A 252 8.98 12.65 -12.57
N SER A 253 9.58 11.48 -12.39
CA SER A 253 10.43 11.11 -11.25
C SER A 253 11.30 12.27 -10.72
N PRO A 254 11.46 12.43 -9.39
CA PRO A 254 12.28 13.49 -8.78
C PRO A 254 13.78 13.42 -9.15
N PHE A 255 14.22 12.37 -9.85
CA PHE A 255 15.58 12.20 -10.34
C PHE A 255 15.83 12.84 -11.72
N ASP A 256 14.80 13.30 -12.43
CA ASP A 256 14.96 14.02 -13.69
C ASP A 256 15.00 15.52 -13.45
N GLY A 257 16.17 16.12 -13.58
CA GLY A 257 16.41 17.56 -13.41
C GLY A 257 15.77 18.48 -14.46
N SER A 258 14.59 18.14 -14.98
CA SER A 258 13.81 18.99 -15.87
C SER A 258 12.75 19.78 -15.11
N SER A 259 12.73 21.09 -15.34
CA SER A 259 11.76 22.04 -14.78
C SER A 259 10.31 21.61 -15.01
N PHE A 260 9.51 21.67 -13.94
CA PHE A 260 8.04 21.64 -13.96
C PHE A 260 7.50 22.54 -15.09
N GLN A 261 6.68 21.98 -15.99
CA GLN A 261 5.67 22.77 -16.68
C GLN A 261 4.40 22.69 -15.84
N GLU A 262 3.89 23.83 -15.37
CA GLU A 262 2.59 23.89 -14.71
C GLU A 262 1.53 23.22 -15.60
N PRO A 263 0.67 22.34 -15.05
CA PRO A 263 -0.44 21.79 -15.79
C PRO A 263 -1.33 22.95 -16.26
N SER A 264 -1.65 22.99 -17.55
CA SER A 264 -2.62 23.95 -18.06
C SER A 264 -3.96 23.69 -17.38
N GLU A 265 -4.34 24.56 -16.45
CA GLU A 265 -5.67 24.57 -15.86
C GLU A 265 -6.74 24.54 -16.97
N THR A 266 -7.82 23.76 -16.77
CA THR A 266 -9.20 23.90 -17.33
C THR A 266 -9.84 22.82 -18.24
N SER A 267 -9.20 21.73 -18.71
CA SER A 267 -9.88 20.81 -19.68
C SER A 267 -10.54 19.54 -19.12
N THR A 268 -9.97 18.88 -18.10
CA THR A 268 -10.38 17.51 -17.69
C THR A 268 -11.81 17.43 -17.10
N PRO A 269 -12.23 18.33 -16.18
CA PRO A 269 -13.61 18.32 -15.69
C PRO A 269 -14.63 18.50 -16.82
N ALA A 270 -14.34 19.39 -17.78
CA ALA A 270 -15.23 19.65 -18.92
C ALA A 270 -15.46 18.39 -19.78
N LEU A 271 -14.40 17.61 -20.04
CA LEU A 271 -14.51 16.34 -20.77
C LEU A 271 -15.34 15.29 -20.03
N ILE A 272 -15.26 15.24 -18.70
CA ILE A 272 -16.07 14.34 -17.89
C ILE A 272 -17.55 14.72 -17.95
N TYR A 273 -17.86 16.00 -17.78
CA TYR A 273 -19.25 16.46 -17.91
C TYR A 273 -19.82 16.22 -19.30
N GLU A 274 -19.01 16.41 -20.34
CA GLU A 274 -19.39 16.07 -21.71
C GLU A 274 -19.67 14.57 -21.86
N ALA A 275 -18.80 13.70 -21.31
CA ALA A 275 -19.00 12.26 -21.32
C ALA A 275 -20.31 11.87 -20.61
N LEU A 276 -20.59 12.44 -19.43
CA LEU A 276 -21.84 12.22 -18.70
C LEU A 276 -23.07 12.67 -19.50
N GLY A 277 -23.00 13.81 -20.18
CA GLY A 277 -24.08 14.29 -21.06
C GLY A 277 -24.32 13.38 -22.27
N VAL A 278 -23.27 12.77 -22.82
CA VAL A 278 -23.40 11.77 -23.89
C VAL A 278 -24.01 10.46 -23.35
N ILE A 279 -23.61 10.02 -22.15
CA ILE A 279 -24.17 8.84 -21.48
C ILE A 279 -25.67 9.00 -21.25
N ASP A 280 -26.12 10.18 -20.83
CA ASP A 280 -27.55 10.48 -20.63
C ASP A 280 -28.38 10.37 -21.92
N ALA A 281 -27.73 10.49 -23.08
CA ALA A 281 -28.37 10.33 -24.39
C ALA A 281 -28.26 8.90 -24.95
N ILE A 282 -27.62 7.95 -24.25
CA ILE A 282 -27.50 6.57 -24.71
C ILE A 282 -28.83 5.83 -24.55
N ASP A 283 -29.17 5.03 -25.56
CA ASP A 283 -30.28 4.10 -25.47
C ASP A 283 -29.80 2.82 -24.75
N LEU A 284 -30.16 2.69 -23.48
CA LEU A 284 -29.75 1.57 -22.64
C LEU A 284 -30.34 0.23 -23.10
N GLN A 285 -31.46 0.22 -23.83
CA GLN A 285 -32.01 -1.01 -24.41
C GLN A 285 -31.14 -1.50 -25.58
N LEU A 286 -30.65 -0.58 -26.41
CA LEU A 286 -29.74 -0.91 -27.50
C LEU A 286 -28.34 -1.26 -27.01
N SER A 287 -27.81 -0.58 -25.99
CA SER A 287 -26.47 -0.84 -25.48
C SER A 287 -26.29 -2.29 -25.04
N ASN A 288 -27.28 -2.82 -24.30
CA ASN A 288 -27.33 -4.20 -23.86
C ASN A 288 -27.36 -5.24 -25.00
N LEU A 289 -27.72 -4.85 -26.22
CA LEU A 289 -27.84 -5.75 -27.38
C LEU A 289 -26.69 -5.61 -28.38
N VAL A 290 -26.26 -4.37 -28.61
CA VAL A 290 -25.38 -3.98 -29.71
C VAL A 290 -23.92 -3.88 -29.27
N ASP A 291 -23.66 -3.72 -27.97
CA ASP A 291 -22.31 -3.51 -27.45
C ASP A 291 -21.70 -4.75 -26.77
N ILE A 292 -22.40 -5.88 -26.80
CA ILE A 292 -22.01 -7.14 -26.13
C ILE A 292 -20.59 -7.61 -26.50
N TYR A 293 -20.14 -7.35 -27.73
CA TYR A 293 -18.81 -7.75 -28.24
C TYR A 293 -17.92 -6.54 -28.56
N THR A 294 -18.23 -5.40 -27.95
CA THR A 294 -17.42 -4.18 -27.98
C THR A 294 -17.16 -3.72 -26.55
N PHE A 295 -16.56 -2.55 -26.37
CA PHE A 295 -16.29 -2.01 -25.04
C PHE A 295 -17.60 -1.50 -24.44
N SER A 296 -18.11 -2.21 -23.43
CA SER A 296 -19.45 -1.96 -22.88
C SER A 296 -19.55 -0.61 -22.19
N LEU A 297 -20.77 -0.08 -22.03
CA LEU A 297 -21.01 1.13 -21.25
C LEU A 297 -20.51 0.97 -19.80
N SER A 298 -20.72 -0.21 -19.20
CA SER A 298 -20.22 -0.58 -17.88
C SER A 298 -18.70 -0.43 -17.75
N GLU A 299 -17.95 -0.86 -18.76
CA GLU A 299 -16.50 -0.69 -18.81
C GLU A 299 -16.09 0.77 -19.05
N VAL A 300 -16.84 1.53 -19.87
CA VAL A 300 -16.61 2.97 -20.04
C VAL A 300 -16.73 3.70 -18.71
N LEU A 301 -17.79 3.45 -17.93
CA LEU A 301 -18.01 4.08 -16.62
C LEU A 301 -16.85 3.79 -15.65
N LEU A 302 -16.38 2.55 -15.61
CA LEU A 302 -15.22 2.17 -14.81
C LEU A 302 -13.95 2.93 -15.24
N GLN A 303 -13.68 3.02 -16.54
CA GLN A 303 -12.50 3.73 -17.05
C GLN A 303 -12.58 5.26 -16.89
N LEU A 304 -13.78 5.85 -16.92
CA LEU A 304 -13.98 7.26 -16.59
C LEU A 304 -13.54 7.54 -15.16
N LEU A 305 -13.93 6.69 -14.21
CA LEU A 305 -13.57 6.85 -12.80
C LEU A 305 -12.08 6.68 -12.53
N TYR A 306 -11.40 5.77 -13.24
CA TYR A 306 -9.93 5.69 -13.15
C TYR A 306 -9.27 7.00 -13.62
N SER A 307 -9.82 7.64 -14.65
CA SER A 307 -9.27 8.88 -15.23
C SER A 307 -9.64 10.11 -14.39
N PHE A 308 -10.83 10.15 -13.80
CA PHE A 308 -11.31 11.25 -12.98
C PHE A 308 -12.38 10.77 -11.98
N SER A 309 -12.12 10.99 -10.70
CA SER A 309 -13.03 10.63 -9.60
C SER A 309 -13.45 11.88 -8.82
N SER A 310 -14.72 11.96 -8.44
CA SER A 310 -15.25 12.94 -7.49
C SER A 310 -16.55 12.40 -6.91
N GLU A 311 -16.92 12.87 -5.72
CA GLU A 311 -18.19 12.48 -5.06
C GLU A 311 -19.40 12.65 -5.99
N MET A 312 -19.45 13.78 -6.71
CA MET A 312 -20.52 14.04 -7.68
C MET A 312 -20.55 13.03 -8.83
N VAL A 313 -19.38 12.63 -9.37
CA VAL A 313 -19.32 11.62 -10.44
C VAL A 313 -19.72 10.25 -9.91
N PHE A 314 -19.26 9.85 -8.71
CA PHE A 314 -19.68 8.60 -8.08
C PHE A 314 -21.19 8.57 -7.87
N ASN A 315 -21.78 9.60 -7.28
CA ASN A 315 -23.23 9.68 -7.05
C ASN A 315 -23.99 9.64 -8.39
N ARG A 316 -23.51 10.35 -9.42
CA ARG A 316 -24.14 10.30 -10.74
C ARG A 316 -24.11 8.89 -11.34
N ILE A 317 -22.98 8.20 -11.25
CA ILE A 317 -22.82 6.85 -11.80
C ILE A 317 -23.63 5.85 -10.99
N LEU A 318 -23.42 5.75 -9.67
CA LEU A 318 -24.00 4.73 -8.80
C LEU A 318 -25.49 4.94 -8.50
N ASP A 319 -25.95 6.18 -8.33
CA ASP A 319 -27.31 6.46 -7.87
C ASP A 319 -28.28 6.77 -9.03
N SER A 320 -27.76 7.18 -10.19
CA SER A 320 -28.60 7.58 -11.33
C SER A 320 -28.40 6.69 -12.56
N ILE A 321 -27.17 6.57 -13.07
CA ILE A 321 -26.92 5.85 -14.33
C ILE A 321 -27.05 4.33 -14.10
N TRP A 322 -26.43 3.80 -13.06
CA TRP A 322 -26.37 2.36 -12.81
C TRP A 322 -27.74 1.72 -12.60
N PRO A 323 -28.67 2.31 -11.81
CA PRO A 323 -30.02 1.75 -11.65
C PRO A 323 -30.79 1.71 -12.98
N GLN A 324 -30.54 2.65 -13.90
CA GLN A 324 -31.16 2.64 -15.23
C GLN A 324 -30.59 1.54 -16.13
N ILE A 325 -29.27 1.28 -16.05
CA ILE A 325 -28.62 0.15 -16.72
C ILE A 325 -29.23 -1.17 -16.22
N GLU A 326 -29.35 -1.33 -14.90
CA GLU A 326 -29.92 -2.54 -14.27
C GLU A 326 -31.40 -2.73 -14.64
N ALA A 327 -32.19 -1.65 -14.65
CA ALA A 327 -33.60 -1.72 -15.05
C ALA A 327 -33.80 -2.05 -16.54
N SER A 328 -32.83 -1.69 -17.39
CA SER A 328 -32.91 -1.89 -18.84
C SER A 328 -32.26 -3.19 -19.32
N GLY A 329 -31.37 -3.78 -18.50
CA GLY A 329 -30.56 -4.93 -18.87
C GLY A 329 -31.12 -6.28 -18.40
N ARG A 330 -30.50 -7.36 -18.87
CA ARG A 330 -30.77 -8.75 -18.41
C ARG A 330 -29.70 -9.29 -17.44
N GLY A 331 -28.90 -8.41 -16.84
CA GLY A 331 -27.94 -8.74 -15.78
C GLY A 331 -26.63 -9.43 -16.21
N PHE A 332 -26.45 -9.77 -17.50
CA PHE A 332 -25.26 -10.48 -17.97
C PHE A 332 -24.87 -10.00 -19.37
N GLU A 333 -24.17 -8.87 -19.44
CA GLU A 333 -23.50 -8.50 -20.68
C GLU A 333 -22.39 -9.55 -20.94
N ASN A 334 -22.38 -10.18 -22.12
CA ASN A 334 -21.26 -11.03 -22.55
C ASN A 334 -20.01 -10.19 -22.91
N SER A 335 -19.82 -9.05 -22.26
CA SER A 335 -18.63 -8.22 -22.35
C SER A 335 -17.43 -8.91 -21.70
N HIS A 336 -16.25 -8.28 -21.82
CA HIS A 336 -15.01 -8.78 -21.26
C HIS A 336 -15.02 -8.75 -19.73
N MET A 337 -15.63 -7.73 -19.13
CA MET A 337 -15.82 -7.61 -17.69
C MET A 337 -17.31 -7.70 -17.35
N PRO A 338 -17.77 -8.70 -16.57
CA PRO A 338 -19.17 -8.77 -16.16
C PRO A 338 -19.65 -7.45 -15.56
N THR A 339 -20.84 -7.00 -15.98
CA THR A 339 -21.45 -5.73 -15.53
C THR A 339 -21.47 -5.60 -14.01
N HIS A 340 -21.88 -6.65 -13.30
CA HIS A 340 -21.88 -6.66 -11.83
C HIS A 340 -20.49 -6.57 -11.21
N LEU A 341 -19.47 -7.15 -11.85
CA LEU A 341 -18.08 -7.01 -11.38
C LEU A 341 -17.59 -5.58 -11.56
N ALA A 342 -17.89 -4.93 -12.69
CA ALA A 342 -17.62 -3.52 -12.88
C ALA A 342 -18.31 -2.65 -11.81
N LYS A 343 -19.59 -2.91 -11.49
CA LYS A 343 -20.32 -2.23 -10.40
C LYS A 343 -19.59 -2.37 -9.06
N ARG A 344 -19.18 -3.60 -8.71
CA ARG A 344 -18.48 -3.88 -7.45
C ARG A 344 -17.16 -3.13 -7.36
N ILE A 345 -16.40 -3.08 -8.45
CA ILE A 345 -15.16 -2.32 -8.52
C ILE A 345 -15.45 -0.82 -8.36
N ILE A 346 -16.47 -0.28 -9.03
CA ILE A 346 -16.86 1.14 -8.88
C ILE A 346 -17.30 1.46 -7.45
N ALA A 347 -18.06 0.57 -6.80
CA ALA A 347 -18.47 0.75 -5.42
C ALA A 347 -17.26 0.75 -4.47
N LEU A 348 -16.31 -0.17 -4.67
CA LEU A 348 -15.03 -0.18 -3.97
C LEU A 348 -14.25 1.11 -4.19
N MET A 349 -14.21 1.63 -5.43
CA MET A 349 -13.58 2.92 -5.73
C MET A 349 -14.24 4.08 -4.98
N ALA A 350 -15.56 4.05 -4.80
CA ALA A 350 -16.29 5.07 -4.06
C ALA A 350 -15.99 5.01 -2.55
N GLU A 351 -15.94 3.80 -1.98
CA GLU A 351 -15.56 3.57 -0.57
C GLU A 351 -14.13 4.03 -0.30
N GLU A 352 -13.17 3.60 -1.13
CA GLU A 352 -11.78 4.01 -1.02
C GLU A 352 -11.61 5.53 -1.22
N TRP A 353 -12.42 6.15 -2.08
CA TRP A 353 -12.43 7.60 -2.26
C TRP A 353 -12.90 8.35 -1.01
N GLN A 354 -13.88 7.82 -0.27
CA GLN A 354 -14.30 8.39 1.01
C GLN A 354 -13.17 8.34 2.04
N ASP A 355 -12.33 7.30 1.97
CA ASP A 355 -11.15 7.17 2.81
C ASP A 355 -9.92 7.93 2.27
N GLY A 356 -10.10 8.83 1.30
CA GLY A 356 -9.01 9.65 0.75
C GLY A 356 -8.04 8.89 -0.17
N ARG A 357 -8.39 7.68 -0.63
CA ARG A 357 -7.58 6.85 -1.53
C ARG A 357 -8.17 6.84 -2.94
N ARG A 358 -7.47 7.47 -3.89
CA ARG A 358 -7.83 7.41 -5.31
C ARG A 358 -7.29 6.12 -5.95
N ILE A 359 -8.18 5.20 -6.31
CA ILE A 359 -7.80 4.01 -7.08
C ILE A 359 -7.47 4.41 -8.53
N LEU A 360 -6.25 4.10 -8.98
CA LEU A 360 -5.76 4.31 -10.34
C LEU A 360 -6.02 3.10 -11.25
N LEU A 361 -6.00 1.90 -10.67
CA LEU A 361 -6.26 0.64 -11.35
C LEU A 361 -6.65 -0.46 -10.34
N ALA A 362 -7.69 -1.23 -10.63
CA ALA A 362 -8.06 -2.44 -9.89
C ALA A 362 -8.09 -3.66 -10.82
N ILE A 363 -7.49 -4.77 -10.37
CA ILE A 363 -7.31 -6.01 -11.15
C ILE A 363 -7.79 -7.19 -10.31
N PRO A 364 -8.70 -8.05 -10.82
CA PRO A 364 -9.06 -9.30 -10.16
C PRO A 364 -7.84 -10.23 -10.01
N ALA A 365 -7.54 -10.64 -8.78
CA ALA A 365 -6.42 -11.51 -8.43
C ALA A 365 -6.84 -12.98 -8.49
N ILE A 366 -7.21 -13.43 -9.68
CA ILE A 366 -7.75 -14.77 -9.92
C ILE A 366 -6.92 -15.54 -10.96
N PRO A 367 -6.89 -16.88 -10.90
CA PRO A 367 -6.28 -17.69 -11.94
C PRO A 367 -6.82 -17.37 -13.32
N GLU A 368 -5.94 -17.39 -14.32
CA GLU A 368 -6.29 -17.03 -15.69
C GLU A 368 -7.33 -17.99 -16.34
N ASP A 369 -7.48 -19.20 -15.84
CA ASP A 369 -8.44 -20.21 -16.28
C ASP A 369 -9.76 -20.18 -15.49
N THR A 370 -9.94 -19.18 -14.62
CA THR A 370 -11.17 -19.00 -13.84
C THR A 370 -12.40 -18.94 -14.75
N PRO A 371 -13.39 -19.82 -14.57
CA PRO A 371 -14.61 -19.83 -15.39
C PRO A 371 -15.39 -18.52 -15.26
N LYS A 372 -15.98 -18.02 -16.37
CA LYS A 372 -16.80 -16.79 -16.35
C LYS A 372 -17.97 -16.88 -15.37
N ALA A 373 -18.50 -18.09 -15.15
CA ALA A 373 -19.54 -18.37 -14.16
C ALA A 373 -19.15 -17.94 -12.73
N VAL A 374 -17.86 -18.05 -12.36
CA VAL A 374 -17.35 -17.56 -11.07
C VAL A 374 -17.38 -16.03 -11.04
N LEU A 375 -17.03 -15.38 -12.14
CA LEU A 375 -17.05 -13.91 -12.23
C LEU A 375 -18.46 -13.33 -12.27
N PHE A 376 -19.43 -14.12 -12.73
CA PHE A 376 -20.84 -13.77 -12.71
C PHE A 376 -21.51 -14.00 -11.36
N ASP A 377 -20.90 -14.80 -10.49
CA ASP A 377 -21.44 -15.06 -9.15
C ASP A 377 -21.23 -13.83 -8.25
N VAL A 378 -22.30 -13.06 -8.07
CA VAL A 378 -22.33 -11.87 -7.20
C VAL A 378 -22.06 -12.20 -5.73
N SER A 379 -22.28 -13.44 -5.31
CA SER A 379 -22.04 -13.89 -3.93
C SER A 379 -20.60 -14.34 -3.71
N SER A 380 -19.84 -14.58 -4.79
CA SER A 380 -18.45 -14.99 -4.70
C SER A 380 -17.54 -13.86 -4.20
N ARG A 381 -16.61 -14.23 -3.32
CA ARG A 381 -15.49 -13.38 -2.94
C ARG A 381 -14.41 -13.49 -4.01
N LEU A 382 -13.90 -12.34 -4.41
CA LEU A 382 -12.83 -12.20 -5.40
C LEU A 382 -11.76 -11.32 -4.78
N ASP A 383 -10.54 -11.82 -4.73
CA ASP A 383 -9.40 -11.02 -4.32
C ASP A 383 -9.10 -9.98 -5.42
N MET A 384 -8.70 -8.78 -5.01
CA MET A 384 -8.44 -7.66 -5.90
C MET A 384 -7.06 -7.08 -5.60
N ILE A 385 -6.29 -6.82 -6.64
CA ILE A 385 -5.10 -5.96 -6.59
C ILE A 385 -5.54 -4.54 -6.87
N ILE A 386 -5.26 -3.64 -5.93
CA ILE A 386 -5.60 -2.22 -6.03
C ILE A 386 -4.30 -1.43 -6.10
N LEU A 387 -4.21 -0.54 -7.09
CA LEU A 387 -3.14 0.43 -7.26
C LEU A 387 -3.77 1.81 -7.06
N TYR A 388 -3.31 2.56 -6.07
CA TYR A 388 -3.83 3.89 -5.74
C TYR A 388 -2.77 4.98 -5.89
N ASP A 389 -3.24 6.21 -6.04
CA ASP A 389 -2.44 7.42 -6.12
C ASP A 389 -2.03 7.86 -4.71
N SER A 390 -0.74 7.86 -4.39
CA SER A 390 -0.26 8.40 -3.12
C SER A 390 -0.17 9.93 -3.10
N SER A 391 -0.40 10.60 -4.24
CA SER A 391 -0.35 12.07 -4.37
C SER A 391 -1.72 12.75 -4.31
N ALA A 392 -2.81 12.01 -4.52
CA ALA A 392 -4.18 12.52 -4.41
C ALA A 392 -4.69 12.46 -2.96
N SER A 393 -4.02 13.14 -2.03
CA SER A 393 -4.53 13.28 -0.67
C SER A 393 -5.56 14.41 -0.60
N LEU A 394 -6.84 14.07 -0.74
CA LEU A 394 -7.85 14.75 0.08
C LEU A 394 -7.63 14.25 1.50
N ALA A 395 -6.78 14.99 2.23
CA ALA A 395 -6.43 14.83 3.64
C ALA A 395 -6.70 13.43 4.23
N MET A 396 -5.94 12.43 3.81
CA MET A 396 -5.64 11.32 4.73
C MET A 396 -4.89 11.92 5.92
N PRO A 397 -5.08 11.45 7.17
CA PRO A 397 -4.15 11.77 8.25
C PRO A 397 -2.76 11.35 7.79
N GLN A 398 -1.95 12.33 7.37
CA GLN A 398 -0.59 12.07 6.95
C GLN A 398 0.20 11.70 8.20
N LEU A 399 0.65 10.46 8.25
CA LEU A 399 1.64 10.03 9.22
C LEU A 399 2.85 10.95 9.10
N ARG A 400 3.08 11.77 10.12
CA ARG A 400 4.06 12.85 10.06
C ARG A 400 4.91 12.86 11.31
N TRP A 401 6.21 12.99 11.09
CA TRP A 401 7.13 13.36 12.16
C TRP A 401 7.18 14.89 12.31
N SER A 402 7.05 15.34 13.55
CA SER A 402 7.22 16.73 13.94
C SER A 402 8.29 16.84 15.03
N LYS A 403 9.39 17.54 14.73
CA LYS A 403 10.44 17.81 15.73
C LYS A 403 9.88 18.77 16.77
N LEU A 404 9.75 18.30 18.02
CA LEU A 404 9.23 19.11 19.12
C LEU A 404 10.33 20.05 19.64
N PHE A 405 11.48 19.46 19.97
CA PHE A 405 12.60 20.18 20.58
C PHE A 405 13.93 19.44 20.37
N ASP A 406 15.00 20.18 20.63
CA ASP A 406 16.39 19.69 20.64
C ASP A 406 17.14 20.42 21.75
N ILE A 407 17.33 19.74 22.88
CA ILE A 407 17.75 20.40 24.12
C ILE A 407 18.94 19.67 24.71
N ALA A 408 20.13 20.23 24.51
CA ALA A 408 21.39 19.63 24.92
C ALA A 408 21.46 19.24 26.41
N THR A 409 20.77 19.97 27.31
CA THR A 409 20.78 19.67 28.76
C THR A 409 20.08 18.37 29.12
N ILE A 410 19.23 17.83 28.23
CA ILE A 410 18.54 16.56 28.43
C ILE A 410 19.03 15.46 27.49
N GLN A 411 20.12 15.68 26.75
CA GLN A 411 20.79 14.69 25.89
C GLN A 411 21.11 13.40 26.67
N ARG A 412 20.57 12.25 26.23
CA ARG A 412 20.75 10.95 26.91
C ARG A 412 20.24 9.76 26.11
N SER A 413 20.71 8.57 26.49
CA SER A 413 20.13 7.27 26.11
C SER A 413 19.83 6.43 27.36
N SER A 414 19.16 5.28 27.20
CA SER A 414 18.84 4.34 28.28
C SER A 414 18.08 4.97 29.46
N HIS A 415 17.30 6.02 29.17
CA HIS A 415 16.51 6.79 30.13
C HIS A 415 15.05 6.32 30.12
N ASN A 416 14.22 6.95 30.94
CA ASN A 416 12.78 6.77 30.93
C ASN A 416 12.07 8.00 30.38
N LEU A 417 11.08 7.77 29.51
CA LEU A 417 10.13 8.74 28.99
C LEU A 417 8.72 8.25 29.33
N ALA A 418 7.92 9.12 29.95
CA ALA A 418 6.55 8.83 30.29
C ALA A 418 5.67 10.05 30.02
N VAL A 419 4.50 9.85 29.41
CA VAL A 419 3.52 10.89 29.13
C VAL A 419 2.36 10.76 30.10
N VAL A 420 2.09 11.86 30.83
CA VAL A 420 0.93 11.97 31.71
C VAL A 420 0.22 13.28 31.41
N ALA A 421 -1.06 13.21 31.04
CA ALA A 421 -1.92 14.36 30.77
C ALA A 421 -1.28 15.42 29.83
N GLY A 422 -0.66 14.96 28.73
CA GLY A 422 -0.03 15.83 27.73
C GLY A 422 1.32 16.43 28.15
N THR A 423 1.92 15.96 29.25
CA THR A 423 3.27 16.34 29.67
C THR A 423 4.19 15.14 29.60
N ALA A 424 5.34 15.29 28.94
CA ALA A 424 6.41 14.32 28.88
C ALA A 424 7.36 14.50 30.08
N TYR A 425 7.66 13.39 30.75
CA TYR A 425 8.55 13.30 31.90
C TYR A 425 9.76 12.44 31.53
N ILE A 426 10.96 13.00 31.68
CA ILE A 426 12.23 12.32 31.38
C ILE A 426 13.02 12.12 32.67
N PHE A 427 13.50 10.90 32.90
CA PHE A 427 14.28 10.55 34.09
C PHE A 427 15.41 9.57 33.79
N GLY A 428 16.54 9.71 34.50
CA GLY A 428 17.67 8.79 34.43
C GLY A 428 18.39 8.80 33.08
N GLY A 429 19.01 7.67 32.75
CA GLY A 429 19.79 7.46 31.53
C GLY A 429 21.27 7.78 31.67
N GLU A 430 21.96 7.76 30.53
CA GLU A 430 23.39 8.03 30.40
C GLU A 430 23.68 9.01 29.27
N LEU A 431 24.70 9.84 29.48
CA LEU A 431 25.30 10.68 28.43
C LEU A 431 26.65 10.09 27.98
N ARG A 432 27.46 9.62 28.93
CA ARG A 432 28.67 8.85 28.68
C ARG A 432 28.40 7.36 28.93
N PRO A 433 29.00 6.44 28.15
CA PRO A 433 28.78 5.01 28.34
C PRO A 433 28.96 4.57 29.80
N ARG A 434 27.93 3.93 30.35
CA ARG A 434 27.89 3.38 31.72
C ARG A 434 28.06 4.42 32.83
N GLU A 435 27.67 5.67 32.58
CA GLU A 435 27.67 6.74 33.58
C GLU A 435 26.26 7.34 33.69
N PRO A 436 25.49 6.99 34.74
CA PRO A 436 24.18 7.58 34.96
C PRO A 436 24.26 9.10 35.14
N VAL A 437 23.32 9.84 34.56
CA VAL A 437 23.36 11.32 34.52
C VAL A 437 23.04 11.96 35.87
N ASP A 438 21.78 11.87 36.32
CA ASP A 438 21.28 12.56 37.51
C ASP A 438 20.01 11.88 38.07
N SER A 439 19.45 12.46 39.14
CA SER A 439 18.19 12.06 39.78
C SER A 439 17.04 13.04 39.50
N SER A 440 17.20 13.92 38.51
CA SER A 440 16.23 14.96 38.21
C SER A 440 15.13 14.43 37.28
N VAL A 441 13.90 14.89 37.50
CA VAL A 441 12.79 14.65 36.58
C VAL A 441 12.61 15.90 35.72
N TYR A 442 12.78 15.75 34.42
CA TYR A 442 12.61 16.81 33.43
C TYR A 442 11.19 16.76 32.86
N GLN A 443 10.52 17.91 32.77
CA GLN A 443 9.13 18.06 32.34
C GLN A 443 9.07 18.91 31.08
N ILE A 444 8.36 18.43 30.06
CA ILE A 444 8.24 19.09 28.77
C ILE A 444 6.80 18.96 28.27
N SER A 445 6.23 20.06 27.79
CA SER A 445 4.91 20.04 27.16
C SER A 445 4.97 19.24 25.84
N THR A 446 3.99 18.37 25.61
CA THR A 446 3.83 17.68 24.32
C THR A 446 3.13 18.54 23.26
N ARG A 447 2.61 19.72 23.65
CA ARG A 447 1.89 20.63 22.74
C ARG A 447 2.86 21.51 21.95
N LEU A 448 2.62 21.59 20.64
CA LEU A 448 3.47 22.26 19.63
C LEU A 448 3.57 23.80 19.70
N ASN A 449 3.04 24.47 20.73
CA ASN A 449 3.10 25.93 20.81
C ASN A 449 4.54 26.40 21.05
N GLN A 450 5.09 27.16 20.08
CA GLN A 450 6.50 27.59 20.06
C GLN A 450 6.95 28.39 21.30
N SER A 451 6.04 28.89 22.13
CA SER A 451 6.35 29.66 23.35
C SER A 451 6.65 28.82 24.59
N ASP A 452 6.34 27.51 24.61
CA ASP A 452 6.44 26.64 25.82
C ASP A 452 7.59 25.62 25.78
N ARG A 453 8.74 25.98 25.20
CA ARG A 453 9.93 25.10 25.11
C ARG A 453 10.78 25.05 26.40
N ASN A 454 10.26 25.53 27.53
CA ASN A 454 11.02 25.54 28.77
C ASN A 454 11.03 24.15 29.41
N VAL A 455 12.21 23.59 29.61
CA VAL A 455 12.37 22.36 30.41
C VAL A 455 12.36 22.74 31.87
N ALA A 456 11.34 22.32 32.60
CA ALA A 456 11.33 22.39 34.05
C ALA A 456 12.00 21.12 34.61
N SER A 457 12.82 21.26 35.64
CA SER A 457 13.36 20.11 36.37
C SER A 457 12.92 20.15 37.84
N THR A 458 12.76 18.98 38.43
CA THR A 458 12.51 18.84 39.87
C THR A 458 13.39 17.74 40.41
N THR A 459 14.13 18.06 41.46
CA THR A 459 14.92 17.09 42.24
C THR A 459 14.30 17.05 43.63
N GLY A 460 13.58 15.97 43.95
CA GLY A 460 12.99 15.78 45.27
C GLY A 460 14.07 15.58 46.34
N SER A 461 13.79 15.95 47.59
CA SER A 461 14.67 15.65 48.73
C SER A 461 14.79 14.14 48.99
N ILE A 462 13.76 13.39 48.57
CA ILE A 462 13.73 11.94 48.45
C ILE A 462 13.62 11.68 46.95
N ALA A 463 14.58 10.96 46.37
CA ALA A 463 14.59 10.60 44.96
C ALA A 463 15.39 9.31 44.74
N PRO A 464 15.06 8.51 43.71
CA PRO A 464 15.89 7.39 43.30
C PRO A 464 17.31 7.88 42.93
N PRO A 465 18.38 7.13 43.28
CA PRO A 465 19.72 7.43 42.81
C PRO A 465 19.81 7.43 41.27
N PRO A 466 20.79 8.15 40.69
CA PRO A 466 21.01 8.16 39.24
C PRO A 466 21.17 6.74 38.71
N ARG A 467 20.42 6.44 37.64
CA ARG A 467 20.31 5.10 37.08
C ARG A 467 20.08 5.13 35.57
N LEU A 468 20.46 4.05 34.90
CA LEU A 468 20.23 3.82 33.48
C LEU A 468 19.67 2.42 33.23
N GLY A 469 19.03 2.23 32.08
CA GLY A 469 18.44 0.96 31.69
C GLY A 469 17.35 0.50 32.65
N ALA A 470 16.73 1.42 33.40
CA ALA A 470 15.46 1.15 34.06
C ALA A 470 14.34 1.19 33.01
N ALA A 471 13.19 0.61 33.32
CA ALA A 471 11.98 0.78 32.53
C ALA A 471 10.92 1.49 33.38
N SER A 472 9.99 2.18 32.71
CA SER A 472 8.91 2.90 33.37
C SER A 472 7.55 2.55 32.78
N THR A 473 6.48 2.77 33.54
CA THR A 473 5.11 2.73 33.03
C THR A 473 4.24 3.72 33.79
N THR A 474 3.17 4.20 33.16
CA THR A 474 2.23 5.16 33.75
C THR A 474 0.95 4.46 34.19
N LEU A 475 0.48 4.75 35.40
CA LEU A 475 -0.80 4.25 35.89
C LEU A 475 -1.39 5.25 36.88
N ASP A 476 -2.67 5.60 36.71
CA ASP A 476 -3.39 6.57 37.56
C ASP A 476 -2.63 7.89 37.76
N GLY A 477 -2.10 8.45 36.66
CA GLY A 477 -1.35 9.72 36.69
C GLY A 477 0.02 9.67 37.38
N LYS A 478 0.51 8.49 37.76
CA LYS A 478 1.82 8.31 38.39
C LYS A 478 2.77 7.54 37.47
N ILE A 479 4.06 7.77 37.64
CA ILE A 479 5.12 7.08 36.88
C ILE A 479 5.80 6.09 37.81
N TYR A 480 5.80 4.82 37.44
CA TYR A 480 6.42 3.72 38.19
C TYR A 480 7.73 3.34 37.50
N ILE A 481 8.81 3.23 38.26
CA ILE A 481 10.14 2.81 37.78
C ILE A 481 10.64 1.66 38.64
N PHE A 482 11.19 0.64 38.00
CA PHE A 482 11.79 -0.50 38.67
C PHE A 482 13.29 -0.57 38.39
N SER A 483 14.09 -0.72 39.46
CA SER A 483 15.51 -1.09 39.39
C SER A 483 16.32 -0.26 38.38
N GLY A 484 17.02 -0.88 37.41
CA GLY A 484 18.03 -0.25 36.56
C GLY A 484 19.44 -0.53 37.09
N ARG A 485 20.45 0.15 36.54
CA ARG A 485 21.85 0.06 36.98
C ARG A 485 22.39 1.42 37.38
N GLY A 486 23.24 1.44 38.40
CA GLY A 486 23.90 2.65 38.85
C GLY A 486 24.96 2.39 39.92
N GLY A 487 25.41 3.47 40.57
CA GLY A 487 26.49 3.45 41.55
C GLY A 487 27.86 3.13 40.94
N ALA A 488 28.90 3.18 41.76
CA ALA A 488 30.28 3.01 41.29
C ALA A 488 30.56 1.65 40.63
N ALA A 489 29.84 0.60 41.04
CA ALA A 489 30.00 -0.75 40.51
C ALA A 489 29.18 -1.04 39.23
N MET A 490 28.25 -0.14 38.85
CA MET A 490 27.34 -0.34 37.72
C MET A 490 26.59 -1.68 37.72
N LEU A 491 26.26 -2.16 38.93
CA LEU A 491 25.45 -3.35 39.16
C LEU A 491 23.96 -3.01 39.10
N PRO A 492 23.08 -4.00 38.86
CA PRO A 492 21.65 -3.79 39.01
C PRO A 492 21.33 -3.29 40.41
N ILE A 493 20.46 -2.30 40.49
CA ILE A 493 20.05 -1.72 41.76
C ILE A 493 18.99 -2.64 42.35
N GLU A 494 19.33 -3.33 43.43
CA GLU A 494 18.40 -4.15 44.19
C GLU A 494 17.65 -3.27 45.19
N GLU A 495 16.31 -3.32 45.13
CA GLU A 495 15.41 -2.46 45.91
C GLU A 495 14.33 -3.30 46.63
N ASN A 496 14.63 -4.59 46.86
CA ASN A 496 13.76 -5.59 47.49
C ASN A 496 12.36 -5.65 46.86
N GLY A 497 12.33 -5.65 45.52
CA GLY A 497 11.08 -5.68 44.76
C GLY A 497 10.25 -4.39 44.79
N SER A 498 10.80 -3.27 45.28
CA SER A 498 10.07 -2.00 45.37
C SER A 498 10.04 -1.26 44.03
N PHE A 499 8.97 -0.51 43.79
CA PHE A 499 8.92 0.53 42.76
C PHE A 499 9.30 1.89 43.35
N TRP A 500 9.98 2.71 42.56
CA TRP A 500 9.97 4.16 42.73
C TRP A 500 8.78 4.75 41.98
N VAL A 501 8.04 5.63 42.65
CA VAL A 501 6.82 6.24 42.10
C VAL A 501 6.94 7.74 42.13
N PHE A 502 6.90 8.37 40.96
CA PHE A 502 6.79 9.81 40.84
C PHE A 502 5.32 10.19 40.69
N ASP A 503 4.81 10.91 41.67
CA ASP A 503 3.47 11.48 41.61
C ASP A 503 3.51 12.80 40.85
N THR A 504 2.86 12.84 39.68
CA THR A 504 2.92 14.02 38.79
C THR A 504 2.12 15.21 39.34
N ALA A 505 1.12 14.98 40.19
CA ALA A 505 0.28 16.02 40.76
C ALA A 505 1.02 16.82 41.84
N ILE A 506 1.77 16.13 42.71
CA ILE A 506 2.56 16.77 43.78
C ILE A 506 4.06 16.91 43.44
N LYS A 507 4.50 16.37 42.30
CA LYS A 507 5.88 16.40 41.79
C LYS A 507 6.90 15.84 42.78
N ALA A 508 6.57 14.73 43.42
CA ALA A 508 7.39 14.11 44.45
C ALA A 508 7.55 12.61 44.24
N TRP A 509 8.72 12.10 44.65
CA TRP A 509 8.99 10.67 44.67
C TRP A 509 8.53 10.03 45.96
N SER A 510 8.11 8.77 45.85
CA SER A 510 7.92 7.85 46.96
C SER A 510 8.38 6.45 46.56
N GLN A 511 8.57 5.57 47.53
CA GLN A 511 8.88 4.17 47.29
C GLN A 511 7.67 3.32 47.67
N VAL A 512 7.31 2.38 46.81
CA VAL A 512 6.22 1.42 47.03
C VAL A 512 6.84 0.03 47.14
N PRO A 513 7.12 -0.45 48.38
CA PRO A 513 7.62 -1.80 48.60
C PRO A 513 6.48 -2.83 48.54
N PRO A 514 6.81 -4.12 48.35
CA PRO A 514 5.85 -5.21 48.56
C PRO A 514 5.30 -5.19 49.99
N ASP A 515 4.01 -5.51 50.17
CA ASP A 515 3.38 -5.51 51.50
C ASP A 515 4.00 -6.55 52.45
N ASN A 516 4.43 -7.68 51.89
CA ASN A 516 5.10 -8.74 52.63
C ASN A 516 6.47 -9.06 52.02
N PRO A 517 7.59 -8.66 52.66
CA PRO A 517 8.94 -8.85 52.14
C PRO A 517 9.41 -10.32 52.17
N GLN A 518 8.65 -11.24 52.78
CA GLN A 518 8.95 -12.68 52.78
C GLN A 518 8.46 -13.39 51.52
N LEU A 519 7.55 -12.77 50.76
CA LEU A 519 7.08 -13.32 49.50
C LEU A 519 8.10 -13.06 48.39
N SER A 520 8.16 -13.96 47.42
CA SER A 520 9.07 -13.84 46.28
C SER A 520 8.77 -12.57 45.48
N TYR A 521 9.82 -11.89 45.06
CA TYR A 521 9.78 -10.68 44.24
C TYR A 521 10.85 -10.75 43.14
N PRO A 522 10.68 -10.00 42.04
CA PRO A 522 11.67 -9.97 40.98
C PRO A 522 13.00 -9.38 41.46
N ALA A 523 14.11 -10.03 41.09
CA ALA A 523 15.45 -9.51 41.36
C ALA A 523 15.74 -8.19 40.62
N GLY A 524 16.66 -7.39 41.17
CA GLY A 524 17.21 -6.20 40.52
C GLY A 524 17.80 -6.50 39.13
N ARG A 525 17.48 -5.64 38.15
CA ARG A 525 17.74 -5.86 36.73
C ARG A 525 17.74 -4.56 35.93
N SER A 526 18.36 -4.55 34.76
CA SER A 526 18.28 -3.46 33.79
C SER A 526 17.92 -3.95 32.39
N TYR A 527 17.54 -3.05 31.49
CA TYR A 527 17.08 -3.35 30.14
C TYR A 527 15.96 -4.41 30.15
N HIS A 528 15.12 -4.35 31.17
CA HIS A 528 13.85 -5.07 31.26
C HIS A 528 12.75 -4.19 30.65
N ALA A 529 11.53 -4.70 30.54
CA ALA A 529 10.39 -3.95 30.04
C ALA A 529 9.27 -3.91 31.08
N LEU A 530 8.51 -2.81 31.09
CA LEU A 530 7.31 -2.62 31.91
C LEU A 530 6.11 -2.30 31.03
N THR A 531 4.92 -2.76 31.42
CA THR A 531 3.62 -2.30 30.89
C THR A 531 2.55 -2.47 31.97
N ASN A 532 1.31 -2.06 31.72
CA ASN A 532 0.23 -2.16 32.70
C ASN A 532 -1.13 -2.45 32.03
N ASP A 533 -2.11 -2.90 32.82
CA ASP A 533 -3.46 -3.23 32.35
C ASP A 533 -4.42 -2.03 32.27
N GLY A 534 -3.94 -0.81 32.53
CA GLY A 534 -4.73 0.41 32.65
C GLY A 534 -5.61 0.47 33.89
N LYS A 535 -5.49 -0.48 34.84
CA LYS A 535 -6.34 -0.60 36.03
C LYS A 535 -5.53 -0.58 37.32
N ASP A 536 -4.88 -1.69 37.67
CA ASP A 536 -4.25 -1.91 38.98
C ASP A 536 -3.07 -2.89 38.92
N THR A 537 -2.67 -3.34 37.73
CA THR A 537 -1.61 -4.33 37.55
C THR A 537 -0.49 -3.80 36.67
N ILE A 538 0.74 -3.84 37.17
CA ILE A 538 1.97 -3.56 36.42
C ILE A 538 2.67 -4.89 36.11
N PHE A 539 3.07 -5.06 34.86
CA PHE A 539 3.80 -6.24 34.40
C PHE A 539 5.28 -5.91 34.21
N LEU A 540 6.15 -6.77 34.73
CA LEU A 540 7.60 -6.69 34.59
C LEU A 540 8.12 -7.90 33.83
N HIS A 541 8.93 -7.66 32.80
CA HIS A 541 9.42 -8.73 31.94
C HIS A 541 10.92 -8.66 31.67
N ALA A 542 11.58 -9.83 31.78
CA ALA A 542 12.93 -10.10 31.26
C ALA A 542 14.03 -9.17 31.80
N GLY A 543 15.06 -8.89 30.99
CA GLY A 543 16.17 -8.01 31.31
C GLY A 543 17.44 -8.71 31.81
N CYS A 544 18.40 -7.88 32.22
CA CYS A 544 19.75 -8.26 32.61
C CYS A 544 19.95 -8.09 34.13
N PRO A 545 19.80 -9.16 34.93
CA PRO A 545 20.22 -9.17 36.32
C PRO A 545 21.76 -9.17 36.40
N GLU A 546 22.33 -9.46 37.58
CA GLU A 546 23.80 -9.44 37.73
C GLU A 546 24.49 -10.39 36.73
N LYS A 547 23.90 -11.57 36.48
CA LYS A 547 24.43 -12.58 35.56
C LYS A 547 23.36 -13.05 34.57
N GLY A 548 23.72 -13.06 33.28
CA GLY A 548 22.87 -13.58 32.22
C GLY A 548 21.69 -12.66 31.89
N ARG A 549 20.60 -13.28 31.42
CA ARG A 549 19.36 -12.63 30.98
C ARG A 549 18.17 -13.42 31.47
N LEU A 550 17.00 -12.79 31.47
CA LEU A 550 15.77 -13.40 31.98
C LEU A 550 14.70 -13.51 30.88
N SER A 551 13.75 -14.41 31.12
CA SER A 551 12.53 -14.64 30.34
C SER A 551 11.30 -14.66 31.25
N ASP A 552 11.48 -14.34 32.53
CA ASP A 552 10.43 -14.31 33.55
C ASP A 552 9.41 -13.19 33.25
N LEU A 553 8.20 -13.39 33.77
CA LEU A 553 7.12 -12.43 33.74
C LEU A 553 6.56 -12.33 35.15
N TRP A 554 6.42 -11.11 35.65
CA TRP A 554 5.88 -10.83 36.98
C TRP A 554 4.73 -9.84 36.86
N ALA A 555 3.69 -10.03 37.66
CA ALA A 555 2.59 -9.08 37.83
C ALA A 555 2.64 -8.49 39.25
N PHE A 556 2.59 -7.16 39.35
CA PHE A 556 2.46 -6.44 40.60
C PHE A 556 1.09 -5.80 40.69
N ASN A 557 0.30 -6.20 41.66
CA ASN A 557 -0.95 -5.52 41.97
C ASN A 557 -0.66 -4.29 42.86
N VAL A 558 -1.00 -3.10 42.39
CA VAL A 558 -0.61 -1.83 43.04
C VAL A 558 -1.34 -1.64 44.36
N SER A 559 -2.64 -1.92 44.40
CA SER A 559 -3.46 -1.75 45.60
C SER A 559 -3.06 -2.69 46.75
N SER A 560 -2.83 -3.97 46.47
CA SER A 560 -2.41 -4.96 47.47
C SER A 560 -0.89 -4.99 47.70
N ARG A 561 -0.11 -4.35 46.83
CA ARG A 561 1.36 -4.36 46.80
C ARG A 561 1.92 -5.78 46.80
N HIS A 562 1.34 -6.65 45.99
CA HIS A 562 1.69 -8.05 45.91
C HIS A 562 2.28 -8.40 44.55
N TRP A 563 3.42 -9.11 44.55
CA TRP A 563 4.05 -9.69 43.37
C TRP A 563 3.57 -11.12 43.15
N GLN A 564 3.24 -11.43 41.90
CA GLN A 564 2.95 -12.78 41.42
C GLN A 564 3.88 -13.11 40.26
N GLU A 565 4.61 -14.21 40.36
CA GLU A 565 5.33 -14.77 39.21
C GLU A 565 4.33 -15.45 38.26
N LEU A 566 4.43 -15.10 36.99
CA LEU A 566 3.62 -15.67 35.90
C LEU A 566 4.48 -16.60 35.04
N PRO A 567 3.86 -17.46 34.21
CA PRO A 567 4.61 -18.32 33.30
C PRO A 567 5.61 -17.54 32.45
N SER A 568 6.86 -18.00 32.43
CA SER A 568 7.93 -17.38 31.66
C SER A 568 7.61 -17.37 30.15
N ALA A 569 8.06 -16.31 29.48
CA ALA A 569 7.91 -16.20 28.02
C ALA A 569 8.76 -17.26 27.29
N PRO A 570 8.41 -17.60 26.03
CA PRO A 570 9.25 -18.44 25.19
C PRO A 570 10.69 -17.94 25.11
N GLU A 571 11.63 -18.89 25.15
CA GLU A 571 13.07 -18.64 24.97
C GLU A 571 13.34 -17.99 23.58
N PRO A 572 14.45 -17.25 23.42
CA PRO A 572 15.51 -17.04 24.40
C PRO A 572 15.23 -15.93 25.42
N ARG A 573 15.87 -16.07 26.59
CA ARG A 573 16.13 -14.99 27.56
C ARG A 573 16.80 -13.80 26.90
N ARG A 574 16.33 -12.58 27.17
CA ARG A 574 16.77 -11.39 26.43
C ARG A 574 16.81 -10.12 27.26
N GLY A 575 17.71 -9.20 26.88
CA GLY A 575 17.77 -7.82 27.36
C GLY A 575 17.29 -6.86 26.28
N GLY A 576 16.71 -5.74 26.68
CA GLY A 576 16.08 -4.77 25.79
C GLY A 576 14.93 -5.30 24.92
N PRO A 577 14.07 -6.25 25.37
CA PRO A 577 12.84 -6.55 24.66
C PRO A 577 11.82 -5.42 24.80
N SER A 578 10.77 -5.47 24.00
CA SER A 578 9.63 -4.56 24.11
C SER A 578 8.38 -5.35 24.52
N ILE A 579 7.52 -4.76 25.35
CA ILE A 579 6.26 -5.36 25.79
C ILE A 579 5.14 -4.31 25.80
N ALA A 580 3.94 -4.68 25.36
CA ALA A 580 2.76 -3.83 25.36
C ALA A 580 1.52 -4.61 25.84
N TYR A 581 0.64 -3.95 26.58
CA TYR A 581 -0.68 -4.49 26.91
C TYR A 581 -1.73 -3.98 25.94
N ALA A 582 -2.57 -4.88 25.42
CA ALA A 582 -3.76 -4.53 24.65
C ALA A 582 -4.82 -5.63 24.79
N ASN A 583 -6.09 -5.23 24.98
CA ASN A 583 -7.24 -6.13 24.95
C ASN A 583 -7.10 -7.39 25.84
N GLY A 584 -6.58 -7.25 27.06
CA GLY A 584 -6.41 -8.37 28.00
C GLY A 584 -5.21 -9.28 27.71
N LYS A 585 -4.32 -8.88 26.81
CA LYS A 585 -3.14 -9.65 26.40
C LYS A 585 -1.88 -8.80 26.50
N LEU A 586 -0.75 -9.46 26.77
CA LEU A 586 0.58 -8.85 26.65
C LEU A 586 1.21 -9.32 25.36
N TYR A 587 1.80 -8.39 24.62
CA TYR A 587 2.51 -8.62 23.38
C TYR A 587 3.98 -8.34 23.60
N ARG A 588 4.84 -9.30 23.29
CA ARG A 588 6.28 -9.26 23.53
C ARG A 588 7.04 -9.57 22.26
N MET A 589 8.01 -8.74 21.92
CA MET A 589 8.89 -8.97 20.77
C MET A 589 10.28 -8.36 20.98
N ASN A 590 11.17 -8.59 20.00
CA ASN A 590 12.51 -8.00 19.92
C ASN A 590 13.41 -8.40 21.10
N GLY A 591 14.57 -7.75 21.22
CA GLY A 591 15.55 -7.90 22.29
C GLY A 591 16.82 -8.64 21.85
N PHE A 592 17.84 -8.64 22.71
CA PHE A 592 19.14 -9.27 22.47
C PHE A 592 19.38 -10.42 23.45
N ASP A 593 19.65 -11.62 22.92
CA ASP A 593 19.83 -12.83 23.74
C ASP A 593 21.26 -13.01 24.29
N GLY A 594 22.20 -12.17 23.85
CA GLY A 594 23.62 -12.29 24.16
C GLY A 594 24.48 -12.69 22.97
N LYS A 595 23.86 -13.10 21.87
CA LYS A 595 24.51 -13.45 20.61
C LYS A 595 23.91 -12.68 19.43
N THR A 596 22.59 -12.64 19.34
CA THR A 596 21.87 -12.00 18.22
C THR A 596 20.61 -11.29 18.70
N GLU A 597 20.21 -10.27 17.96
CA GLU A 597 18.90 -9.67 18.06
C GLU A 597 17.80 -10.66 17.66
N GLN A 598 16.67 -10.55 18.33
CA GLN A 598 15.52 -11.42 18.15
C GLN A 598 14.48 -10.72 17.26
N GLY A 599 13.77 -11.49 16.44
CA GLY A 599 12.74 -11.03 15.50
C GLY A 599 11.96 -12.21 14.89
N GLY A 600 10.97 -11.91 14.05
CA GLY A 600 10.15 -12.93 13.35
C GLY A 600 9.09 -13.62 14.23
N ALA A 601 8.92 -13.16 15.47
CA ALA A 601 7.95 -13.69 16.40
C ALA A 601 7.37 -12.58 17.29
N LEU A 602 6.05 -12.60 17.44
CA LEU A 602 5.29 -11.82 18.41
C LEU A 602 4.68 -12.80 19.41
N ASP A 603 5.24 -12.84 20.62
CA ASP A 603 4.75 -13.69 21.69
C ASP A 603 3.63 -12.97 22.44
N VAL A 604 2.54 -13.69 22.68
CA VAL A 604 1.33 -13.13 23.24
C VAL A 604 0.93 -13.92 24.48
N PHE A 605 0.85 -13.24 25.61
CA PHE A 605 0.40 -13.82 26.87
C PHE A 605 -1.06 -13.47 27.11
N ASP A 606 -1.89 -14.50 27.29
CA ASP A 606 -3.27 -14.33 27.71
C ASP A 606 -3.34 -14.11 29.22
N CYS A 607 -3.72 -12.90 29.65
CA CYS A 607 -3.74 -12.56 31.08
C CYS A 607 -4.86 -13.27 31.85
N THR A 608 -5.86 -13.84 31.18
CA THR A 608 -6.95 -14.56 31.84
C THR A 608 -6.58 -16.03 32.07
N HIS A 609 -5.97 -16.64 31.06
CA HIS A 609 -5.65 -18.07 31.05
C HIS A 609 -4.21 -18.37 31.49
N HIS A 610 -3.37 -17.34 31.59
CA HIS A 610 -1.94 -17.44 31.90
C HIS A 610 -1.18 -18.38 30.95
N VAL A 611 -1.42 -18.25 29.65
CA VAL A 611 -0.76 -19.05 28.61
C VAL A 611 -0.15 -18.17 27.54
N TRP A 612 1.01 -18.59 27.03
CA TRP A 612 1.68 -17.97 25.90
C TRP A 612 1.26 -18.62 24.59
N HIS A 613 1.11 -17.81 23.55
CA HIS A 613 1.06 -18.25 22.15
C HIS A 613 1.99 -17.37 21.31
N THR A 614 2.51 -17.89 20.19
CA THR A 614 3.44 -17.15 19.34
C THR A 614 2.85 -16.96 17.94
N ILE A 615 2.80 -15.72 17.48
CA ILE A 615 2.49 -15.36 16.10
C ILE A 615 3.82 -15.21 15.36
N LYS A 616 4.03 -15.99 14.30
CA LYS A 616 5.26 -15.95 13.49
C LYS A 616 5.05 -15.08 12.25
N PHE A 617 6.10 -14.39 11.84
CA PHE A 617 6.14 -13.59 10.62
C PHE A 617 7.55 -13.62 10.02
N GLU A 618 7.68 -13.31 8.73
CA GLU A 618 8.97 -13.23 8.06
C GLU A 618 9.66 -11.89 8.43
N PRO A 619 10.85 -11.90 9.04
CA PRO A 619 11.53 -10.69 9.49
C PRO A 619 12.45 -10.12 8.39
N ASP A 620 11.91 -9.91 7.20
CA ASP A 620 12.65 -9.54 5.97
C ASP A 620 12.76 -8.02 5.74
N GLY A 621 12.09 -7.19 6.55
CA GLY A 621 12.04 -5.74 6.37
C GLY A 621 11.07 -5.29 5.27
N VAL A 622 10.26 -6.20 4.74
CA VAL A 622 9.24 -5.98 3.69
C VAL A 622 7.86 -6.43 4.19
N THR A 623 7.73 -7.68 4.61
CA THR A 623 6.50 -8.28 5.14
C THR A 623 6.42 -8.19 6.67
N GLY A 624 7.55 -8.04 7.35
CA GLY A 624 7.60 -7.81 8.79
C GLY A 624 8.92 -7.17 9.25
N PRO A 625 8.95 -6.63 10.48
CA PRO A 625 10.13 -5.97 11.01
C PRO A 625 11.31 -6.93 11.16
N GLY A 626 12.49 -6.52 10.70
CA GLY A 626 13.72 -7.25 10.93
C GLY A 626 14.08 -7.39 12.42
N PRO A 627 14.94 -8.35 12.80
CA PRO A 627 15.37 -8.56 14.18
C PRO A 627 16.05 -7.31 14.74
N ARG A 628 15.69 -6.95 15.98
CA ARG A 628 16.18 -5.71 16.63
C ARG A 628 16.15 -5.82 18.14
N SER A 629 16.87 -4.92 18.81
CA SER A 629 16.81 -4.73 20.26
C SER A 629 16.73 -3.24 20.59
N VAL A 630 16.54 -2.90 21.88
CA VAL A 630 16.54 -1.51 22.39
C VAL A 630 15.66 -0.58 21.55
N SER A 631 14.49 -1.11 21.21
CA SER A 631 13.39 -0.53 20.44
C SER A 631 12.15 -0.39 21.33
N CYS A 632 11.03 0.08 20.79
CA CYS A 632 9.75 0.10 21.49
C CYS A 632 8.69 -0.83 20.88
N LEU A 633 7.65 -1.10 21.67
CA LEU A 633 6.38 -1.66 21.24
C LEU A 633 5.30 -0.94 22.04
N LEU A 634 4.43 -0.19 21.37
CA LEU A 634 3.38 0.62 21.98
C LEU A 634 2.01 0.19 21.47
N SER A 635 1.01 0.17 22.34
CA SER A 635 -0.38 -0.03 21.92
C SER A 635 -1.02 1.32 21.63
N VAL A 636 -1.65 1.43 20.48
CA VAL A 636 -2.30 2.65 19.97
C VAL A 636 -3.59 2.29 19.24
N TYR A 637 -4.40 3.30 18.91
CA TYR A 637 -5.50 3.17 17.97
C TYR A 637 -5.10 3.84 16.65
N VAL A 638 -5.20 3.10 15.55
CA VAL A 638 -4.99 3.60 14.18
C VAL A 638 -6.29 3.35 13.43
N ASP A 639 -6.94 4.40 12.93
CA ASP A 639 -8.27 4.32 12.29
C ASP A 639 -9.29 3.52 13.12
N ASP A 640 -9.40 3.84 14.41
CA ASP A 640 -10.24 3.14 15.41
C ASP A 640 -9.91 1.65 15.64
N LYS A 641 -8.81 1.14 15.06
CA LYS A 641 -8.35 -0.24 15.25
C LYS A 641 -7.23 -0.31 16.28
N SER A 642 -7.40 -1.20 17.25
CA SER A 642 -6.37 -1.52 18.24
C SER A 642 -5.15 -2.13 17.53
N SER A 643 -4.02 -1.44 17.62
CA SER A 643 -2.81 -1.74 16.88
C SER A 643 -1.59 -1.70 17.81
N LEU A 644 -0.50 -2.32 17.35
CA LEU A 644 0.81 -2.20 18.00
C LEU A 644 1.79 -1.51 17.06
N VAL A 645 2.60 -0.60 17.58
CA VAL A 645 3.64 0.07 16.81
C VAL A 645 5.01 -0.31 17.36
N THR A 646 5.89 -0.78 16.49
CA THR A 646 7.33 -0.92 16.77
C THR A 646 8.12 -0.05 15.82
N MET A 647 9.16 0.60 16.33
CA MET A 647 9.99 1.50 15.52
C MET A 647 11.43 1.51 16.01
N PHE A 648 12.32 1.86 15.08
CA PHE A 648 13.74 2.04 15.30
C PHE A 648 14.38 0.82 16.00
N GLY A 649 15.46 1.04 16.75
CA GLY A 649 16.20 0.00 17.48
C GLY A 649 17.58 -0.26 16.90
N GLU A 650 18.32 -1.14 17.55
CA GLU A 650 19.66 -1.57 17.14
C GLU A 650 19.62 -2.95 16.46
N ARG A 651 20.43 -3.09 15.42
CA ARG A 651 20.79 -4.33 14.74
C ARG A 651 22.31 -4.40 14.61
N ASP A 652 22.89 -5.60 14.62
CA ASP A 652 24.34 -5.81 14.50
C ASP A 652 25.09 -5.04 15.61
N PRO A 653 24.94 -5.44 16.89
CA PRO A 653 25.36 -4.63 18.02
C PRO A 653 26.89 -4.59 18.08
N SER A 654 27.43 -3.48 18.60
CA SER A 654 28.87 -3.28 18.66
C SER A 654 29.59 -4.40 19.43
N SER A 655 30.76 -4.83 18.94
CA SER A 655 31.65 -5.73 19.68
C SER A 655 32.20 -5.12 20.97
N LEU A 656 32.13 -3.78 21.11
CA LEU A 656 32.43 -3.05 22.34
C LEU A 656 31.28 -3.06 23.35
N GLY A 657 30.16 -3.72 23.02
CA GLY A 657 28.93 -3.67 23.81
C GLY A 657 28.46 -2.22 23.98
N HIS A 658 28.05 -1.87 25.20
CA HIS A 658 27.46 -0.55 25.50
C HIS A 658 28.44 0.63 25.38
N GLN A 659 29.73 0.38 25.07
CA GLN A 659 30.71 1.43 24.80
C GLN A 659 30.68 1.91 23.35
N GLY A 660 30.12 1.11 22.44
CA GLY A 660 29.98 1.44 21.02
C GLY A 660 28.52 1.46 20.57
N ALA A 661 28.31 1.84 19.31
CA ALA A 661 27.04 1.72 18.63
C ALA A 661 27.15 0.63 17.54
N GLY A 662 26.11 -0.19 17.42
CA GLY A 662 25.85 -1.03 16.25
C GLY A 662 25.17 -0.24 15.13
N LYS A 663 24.44 -0.94 14.26
CA LYS A 663 23.59 -0.28 13.25
C LYS A 663 22.25 0.08 13.86
N MET A 664 21.77 1.29 13.57
CA MET A 664 20.51 1.78 14.07
C MET A 664 19.48 1.77 12.96
N LEU A 665 18.27 1.31 13.28
CA LEU A 665 17.17 1.22 12.35
C LEU A 665 16.38 2.53 12.35
N GLY A 666 15.81 2.88 11.19
CA GLY A 666 15.02 4.09 10.93
C GLY A 666 13.55 3.82 10.60
N ASP A 667 13.11 2.56 10.65
CA ASP A 667 11.81 2.11 10.18
C ASP A 667 10.73 2.13 11.27
N VAL A 668 9.47 2.26 10.84
CA VAL A 668 8.26 2.22 11.68
C VAL A 668 7.34 1.14 11.13
N TRP A 669 6.78 0.32 12.01
CA TRP A 669 5.91 -0.80 11.68
C TRP A 669 4.67 -0.80 12.55
N VAL A 670 3.51 -1.03 11.93
CA VAL A 670 2.22 -1.19 12.58
C VAL A 670 1.78 -2.64 12.45
N PHE A 671 1.32 -3.23 13.54
CA PHE A 671 0.66 -4.53 13.58
C PHE A 671 -0.81 -4.33 13.90
N ASP A 672 -1.69 -4.70 12.97
CA ASP A 672 -3.13 -4.76 13.23
C ASP A 672 -3.43 -6.01 14.06
N ILE A 673 -3.96 -5.83 15.26
CA ILE A 673 -4.23 -6.94 16.20
C ILE A 673 -5.35 -7.85 15.68
N GLY A 674 -6.31 -7.31 14.93
CA GLY A 674 -7.46 -8.03 14.41
C GLY A 674 -7.10 -8.94 13.24
N SER A 675 -6.40 -8.41 12.23
CA SER A 675 -5.94 -9.19 11.06
C SER A 675 -4.65 -9.98 11.32
N GLN A 676 -3.90 -9.62 12.37
CA GLN A 676 -2.58 -10.17 12.70
C GLN A 676 -1.53 -9.96 11.60
N THR A 677 -1.56 -8.80 10.94
CA THR A 677 -0.64 -8.47 9.85
C THR A 677 0.22 -7.26 10.20
N TRP A 678 1.49 -7.34 9.81
CA TRP A 678 2.40 -6.19 9.86
C TRP A 678 2.27 -5.34 8.60
N SER A 679 2.47 -4.04 8.74
CA SER A 679 2.60 -3.10 7.64
C SER A 679 3.66 -2.07 8.00
N ARG A 680 4.58 -1.84 7.05
CA ARG A 680 5.59 -0.80 7.20
C ARG A 680 4.96 0.56 6.91
N VAL A 681 5.29 1.54 7.73
CA VAL A 681 4.81 2.91 7.59
C VAL A 681 5.94 3.82 7.13
N TYR A 682 5.60 4.79 6.27
CA TYR A 682 6.52 5.75 5.67
C TYR A 682 6.04 7.17 5.99
N PRO A 683 6.43 7.73 7.15
CA PRO A 683 6.04 9.09 7.50
C PRO A 683 6.64 10.12 6.53
N GLU A 684 5.87 11.14 6.17
CA GLU A 684 6.34 12.19 5.26
C GLU A 684 7.21 13.25 5.97
N GLY A 685 8.06 13.93 5.20
CA GLY A 685 8.80 15.10 5.64
C GLY A 685 10.13 14.79 6.36
N GLU A 686 10.54 15.71 7.23
CA GLU A 686 11.76 15.58 8.04
C GLU A 686 11.58 14.44 9.06
N GLN A 687 12.54 13.51 9.12
CA GLN A 687 12.47 12.34 9.98
C GLN A 687 13.57 12.37 11.04
N PRO A 688 13.32 11.79 12.24
CA PRO A 688 14.38 11.57 13.22
C PRO A 688 15.48 10.66 12.66
N LEU A 689 16.71 10.91 13.09
CA LEU A 689 17.83 10.00 12.80
C LEU A 689 17.54 8.58 13.29
N PRO A 690 17.98 7.53 12.55
CA PRO A 690 17.98 6.15 13.03
C PRO A 690 18.63 6.04 14.41
N ARG A 691 17.97 5.35 15.35
CA ARG A 691 18.39 5.32 16.76
C ARG A 691 18.00 4.04 17.47
N GLY A 692 18.79 3.66 18.47
CA GLY A 692 18.43 2.66 19.48
C GLY A 692 18.54 3.28 20.87
N TRP A 693 18.21 2.54 21.92
CA TRP A 693 18.41 2.99 23.32
C TRP A 693 17.65 4.27 23.68
N PHE A 694 16.67 4.66 22.87
CA PHE A 694 15.73 5.75 23.12
C PHE A 694 14.60 5.24 24.03
N ASP A 695 13.74 6.15 24.46
CA ASP A 695 12.46 5.77 25.05
C ASP A 695 11.31 6.47 24.33
N ALA A 696 10.13 5.86 24.38
CA ALA A 696 8.95 6.28 23.64
C ALA A 696 7.68 6.04 24.46
N ASP A 697 6.70 6.93 24.30
CA ASP A 697 5.39 6.76 24.94
C ASP A 697 4.27 7.36 24.08
N VAL A 698 3.03 6.99 24.40
CA VAL A 698 1.83 7.38 23.66
C VAL A 698 1.30 8.74 24.13
N VAL A 699 0.93 9.59 23.18
CA VAL A 699 0.29 10.89 23.39
C VAL A 699 -1.16 10.80 22.92
N GLU A 700 -2.12 11.04 23.82
CA GLU A 700 -3.56 11.13 23.51
C GLU A 700 -4.15 9.93 22.71
N ASN A 701 -3.55 8.74 22.84
CA ASN A 701 -3.90 7.48 22.13
C ASN A 701 -3.66 7.45 20.61
N THR A 702 -3.31 8.56 19.99
CA THR A 702 -3.15 8.70 18.52
C THR A 702 -1.78 9.24 18.09
N GLY A 703 -0.91 9.61 19.04
CA GLY A 703 0.46 10.05 18.75
C GLY A 703 1.49 9.24 19.51
N ILE A 704 2.74 9.23 19.02
CA ILE A 704 3.88 8.64 19.71
C ILE A 704 4.98 9.69 19.84
N ILE A 705 5.41 9.96 21.06
CA ILE A 705 6.60 10.77 21.30
C ILE A 705 7.82 9.87 21.48
N ILE A 706 8.94 10.23 20.86
CA ILE A 706 10.25 9.65 21.12
C ILE A 706 11.18 10.73 21.66
N HIS A 707 12.14 10.34 22.48
CA HIS A 707 13.21 11.25 22.92
C HIS A 707 14.55 10.53 23.00
N GLY A 708 15.62 11.27 22.65
CA GLY A 708 17.00 10.86 22.85
C GLY A 708 17.37 9.57 22.15
N GLY A 709 18.19 8.75 22.82
CA GLY A 709 18.73 7.51 22.27
C GLY A 709 20.17 7.63 21.79
N LEU A 710 20.65 6.61 21.10
CA LEU A 710 22.00 6.49 20.57
C LEU A 710 21.93 6.39 19.04
N ALA A 711 22.65 7.26 18.34
CA ALA A 711 22.81 7.19 16.90
C ALA A 711 23.94 6.23 16.49
N GLU A 712 24.01 5.86 15.21
CA GLU A 712 25.11 5.03 14.66
C GLU A 712 26.50 5.66 14.84
N SER A 713 26.56 7.00 14.96
CA SER A 713 27.79 7.73 15.27
C SER A 713 28.28 7.52 16.71
N ASN A 714 27.56 6.75 17.53
CA ASN A 714 27.76 6.58 18.98
C ASN A 714 27.49 7.86 19.80
N GLU A 715 26.85 8.85 19.19
CA GLU A 715 26.40 10.08 19.84
C GLU A 715 25.03 9.85 20.51
N ARG A 716 24.87 10.35 21.75
CA ARG A 716 23.57 10.38 22.42
C ARG A 716 22.76 11.53 21.87
N LEU A 717 21.46 11.36 21.72
CA LEU A 717 20.62 12.38 21.10
C LEU A 717 19.88 13.21 22.15
N SER A 718 19.54 14.45 21.79
CA SER A 718 18.82 15.44 22.64
C SER A 718 17.47 15.87 22.07
N ASP A 719 17.13 15.34 20.90
CA ASP A 719 15.92 15.67 20.18
C ASP A 719 14.74 14.83 20.65
N ALA A 720 13.55 15.43 20.57
CA ALA A 720 12.29 14.74 20.69
C ALA A 720 11.42 15.00 19.47
N TRP A 721 10.68 13.96 19.10
CA TRP A 721 9.83 13.97 17.92
C TRP A 721 8.47 13.39 18.27
N LEU A 722 7.43 13.96 17.68
CA LEU A 722 6.07 13.44 17.72
C LEU A 722 5.75 12.81 16.37
N LEU A 723 5.35 11.55 16.38
CA LEU A 723 4.69 10.88 15.27
C LEU A 723 3.19 11.00 15.47
N GLU A 724 2.50 11.64 14.55
CA GLU A 724 1.04 11.67 14.49
C GLU A 724 0.60 10.48 13.63
N LEU A 725 -0.23 9.58 14.19
CA LEU A 725 -0.68 8.35 13.54
C LEU A 725 -2.03 8.50 12.85
#